data_AF-A0A0B1TDA5-F1
#
_entry.id   AF-A0A0B1TDA5-F1
#
_cell.length_a   1.000
_cell.length_b   1.000
_cell.length_c   1.000
_cell.angle_alpha   90.00
_cell.angle_beta   90.00
_cell.angle_gamma   90.00
#
_symmetry.space_group_name_H-M   'P 1'
#
loop_
_entity.id
_entity.type
_entity.pdbx_description
1 polymer ?
#
loop_
_entity_poly.entity_id
_entity_poly.type
_entity_poly.pdbx_seq_one_letter_code
_entity_poly.pdbx_strand_id
1 'polypeptide(L)'
;MGNETPSRVVGYYVIFPHIPEETIENNSFMFNIAKGEDWPKLATSTPREMYEGTVRMLMEYGATTMEHLELLAKLSPEERTFETAVEPLLTEEYEVDYALQTLFLKMLTDWPDCNRKVFDADLHHIKIMSAREHMEKLSNADFQATIKQLYDSKEGLNEWQLRLLEWYLLEVRASGLDRTDEKTRKLIGSWSKYIDEYRSKYISNIMATNDQVVYTITDKSMLKDAPPHVLQKLAVDPSNIMATNDQVVYTITDKSMLKDAPPHVLQKLAVDPAQWEQGPWRGRMTPHTIYPFMQYCSNRQLRAEAWEKWISKASFEHDFYNNSINVEELRHNNEGLAKTLGYSSVADHRLANKMAASPDTVRNFLNALTRRIRPVFIDRMESWTAFAQTREMMSGDLQPHDMAYICRREAEQHYDVDPLDLMNHFPFWPTFHNLTNIIGHIFGLQFKDITESGLERAHPDARIFSVRDMTTDEHLGRLYIDPYDRESKRGGWNTLLGRMESQSRGLDKLVYLVGSAIAPTENSPSLLHHQQLQQLLFHVGRAVQMLLSRSPYRDVAIPWAPFYASDWDAADMFPAFLQFFIYKPNLLQSLSSPHLISKSTISDEQANSICLALSRATLWESYRSLFWADYDLTIFEMEDRKQKFWLDLYREMSKEYFPFKPGKNDYQPCSFIPIFGLQPHMGMYYRKLWTEMLALDIHETFDYEDDVVKTGERLKATVLSRGSGDVAKELYRRFQGYVQYNSTTRRRWEITRNNCGYRSTRKFTSSTPDDGEEFLFEVYISQEHYLVVYYIMRSVCIREENLRSRLNFDQKQLRQLLAALKNEKLVKDRLLQQKNETGRNVSVIFYFINYRAIINVLKYKIDHMRQMLEAREKNELQKANYKCEQCGAQYEDMDIDRIFDPQTGTLKCWRCQGEVTQDITDGPTQVTSKPVEEAKVVPTWLQDDAIGGSEQDTTTDNVTTETDSAAAMPHTSSSVSLSLMAELEGVTEEPPAKKQRTSEGENGAVNGDAEEEEDDEEEEEMVSVAGKMVPLSEVTSEMVAEMTEEERDRYAAIMQENLYY
;
A
#
# COMPACT_ATOMS: atom_id res chain seq x y z
N MET A 1 -42.17 25.28 54.15
CA MET A 1 -41.06 26.18 53.78
C MET A 1 -40.36 25.53 52.59
N GLY A 2 -39.80 26.32 51.67
CA GLY A 2 -39.46 25.83 50.34
C GLY A 2 -38.27 24.87 50.29
N ASN A 3 -38.43 23.76 49.55
CA ASN A 3 -37.30 23.07 48.93
C ASN A 3 -37.02 23.77 47.61
N GLU A 4 -36.22 24.84 47.63
CA GLU A 4 -35.62 25.36 46.39
C GLU A 4 -34.48 24.43 45.99
N THR A 5 -34.77 23.53 45.04
CA THR A 5 -33.73 22.76 44.36
C THR A 5 -32.75 23.75 43.73
N PRO A 6 -31.41 23.62 43.95
CA PRO A 6 -30.46 24.51 43.31
C PRO A 6 -30.65 24.48 41.79
N SER A 7 -30.79 25.65 41.17
CA SER A 7 -30.92 25.73 39.72
C SER A 7 -29.70 25.08 39.08
N ARG A 8 -29.93 24.10 38.18
CA ARG A 8 -28.87 23.56 37.33
C ARG A 8 -28.34 24.70 36.48
N VAL A 9 -27.20 25.27 36.88
CA VAL A 9 -26.44 26.20 36.05
C VAL A 9 -25.87 25.41 34.89
N VAL A 10 -26.61 25.38 33.78
CA VAL A 10 -26.15 24.83 32.49
C VAL A 10 -25.16 25.84 31.90
N GLY A 11 -23.97 25.88 32.50
CA GLY A 11 -22.84 26.66 32.01
C GLY A 11 -22.15 25.93 30.86
N TYR A 12 -22.05 26.58 29.71
CA TYR A 12 -21.17 26.11 28.64
C TYR A 12 -19.72 26.35 29.06
N TYR A 13 -18.96 25.27 29.28
CA TYR A 13 -17.51 25.35 29.50
C TYR A 13 -16.82 25.62 28.17
N VAL A 14 -16.63 26.90 27.84
CA VAL A 14 -15.74 27.32 26.76
C VAL A 14 -14.30 27.14 27.26
N ILE A 15 -13.68 26.01 26.89
CA ILE A 15 -12.25 25.81 27.08
C ILE A 15 -11.53 26.66 26.04
N PHE A 16 -11.14 27.87 26.43
CA PHE A 16 -10.22 28.67 25.64
C PHE A 16 -8.85 27.96 25.57
N PRO A 17 -8.14 28.01 24.44
CA PRO A 17 -6.77 27.51 24.37
C PRO A 17 -5.91 28.27 25.38
N HIS A 18 -5.02 27.56 26.08
CA HIS A 18 -4.05 28.19 26.98
C HIS A 18 -3.01 28.95 26.15
N ILE A 19 -3.24 30.25 25.96
CA ILE A 19 -2.27 31.15 25.34
C ILE A 19 -1.03 31.22 26.28
N PRO A 20 0.19 30.89 25.82
CA PRO A 20 1.37 31.04 26.64
C PRO A 20 1.63 32.50 27.03
N GLU A 21 2.14 32.72 28.23
CA GLU A 21 2.60 34.04 28.73
C GLU A 21 3.99 34.42 28.17
N GLU A 22 4.50 33.66 27.20
CA GLU A 22 5.76 33.90 26.50
C GLU A 22 5.68 35.16 25.64
N THR A 23 6.75 35.96 25.67
CA THR A 23 6.96 37.17 24.86
C THR A 23 8.43 37.25 24.44
N ILE A 24 8.75 38.14 23.50
CA ILE A 24 10.12 38.38 23.01
C ILE A 24 11.06 38.84 24.15
N GLU A 25 10.53 39.45 25.22
CA GLU A 25 11.31 39.92 26.38
C GLU A 25 11.60 38.83 27.42
N ASN A 26 10.75 37.79 27.54
CA ASN A 26 10.91 36.74 28.56
C ASN A 26 11.41 35.40 27.99
N ASN A 27 11.18 35.12 26.71
CA ASN A 27 11.55 33.88 26.03
C ASN A 27 12.82 34.08 25.17
N SER A 28 13.91 33.41 25.54
CA SER A 28 15.22 33.61 24.90
C SER A 28 15.30 33.03 23.48
N PHE A 29 14.41 32.09 23.14
CA PHE A 29 14.29 31.47 21.81
C PHE A 29 13.52 32.39 20.85
N MET A 30 12.36 32.92 21.26
CA MET A 30 11.65 33.97 20.50
C MET A 30 12.56 35.20 20.27
N PHE A 31 13.32 35.62 21.30
CA PHE A 31 14.30 36.71 21.16
C PHE A 31 15.40 36.41 20.13
N ASN A 32 15.88 35.17 20.03
CA ASN A 32 16.89 34.75 19.04
C ASN A 32 16.35 34.89 17.61
N ILE A 33 15.10 34.48 17.39
CA ILE A 33 14.43 34.55 16.08
C ILE A 33 14.11 36.01 15.70
N ALA A 34 13.38 36.73 16.56
CA ALA A 34 12.94 38.10 16.29
C ALA A 34 14.11 39.10 16.10
N LYS A 35 15.25 38.87 16.77
CA LYS A 35 16.48 39.64 16.56
C LYS A 35 17.17 39.36 15.22
N GLY A 36 16.78 38.29 14.51
CA GLY A 36 17.46 37.81 13.32
C GLY A 36 18.84 37.21 13.63
N GLU A 37 18.98 36.45 14.72
CA GLU A 37 20.22 35.72 14.97
C GLU A 37 20.33 34.53 13.99
N ASP A 38 21.43 34.50 13.24
CA ASP A 38 21.65 33.55 12.15
C ASP A 38 21.73 32.07 12.60
N TRP A 39 21.99 31.79 13.87
CA TRP A 39 22.03 30.44 14.41
C TRP A 39 21.09 30.26 15.61
N PRO A 40 20.38 29.13 15.72
CA PRO A 40 19.45 28.90 16.82
C PRO A 40 20.16 28.65 18.15
N LYS A 41 19.50 29.04 19.24
CA LYS A 41 19.81 28.54 20.58
C LYS A 41 19.30 27.11 20.70
N LEU A 42 20.21 26.16 20.93
CA LEU A 42 19.94 24.72 20.96
C LEU A 42 20.33 24.08 22.30
N ALA A 43 21.31 24.67 22.98
CA ALA A 43 21.79 24.27 24.30
C ALA A 43 21.30 25.21 25.40
N THR A 44 21.16 26.51 25.12
CA THR A 44 20.78 27.51 26.13
C THR A 44 19.28 27.62 26.38
N SER A 45 18.45 27.53 25.32
CA SER A 45 16.99 27.55 25.46
C SER A 45 16.43 26.19 25.87
N THR A 46 15.45 26.18 26.78
CA THR A 46 14.91 24.94 27.34
C THR A 46 13.86 24.29 26.41
N PRO A 47 13.67 22.96 26.48
CA PRO A 47 12.64 22.26 25.70
C PRO A 47 11.22 22.84 25.87
N ARG A 48 10.89 23.28 27.10
CA ARG A 48 9.62 23.93 27.44
C ARG A 48 9.50 25.31 26.78
N GLU A 49 10.50 26.16 26.97
CA GLU A 49 10.59 27.52 26.40
C GLU A 49 10.52 27.50 24.87
N MET A 50 11.18 26.54 24.21
CA MET A 50 11.07 26.37 22.76
C MET A 50 9.66 25.95 22.32
N TYR A 51 8.99 25.09 23.09
CA TYR A 51 7.62 24.63 22.77
C TYR A 51 6.59 25.74 22.98
N GLU A 52 6.55 26.35 24.17
CA GLU A 52 5.62 27.42 24.50
C GLU A 52 5.85 28.67 23.64
N GLY A 53 7.11 29.00 23.32
CA GLY A 53 7.45 30.06 22.37
C GLY A 53 7.01 29.77 20.93
N THR A 54 7.15 28.53 20.45
CA THR A 54 6.66 28.14 19.10
C THR A 54 5.13 28.14 19.05
N VAL A 55 4.45 27.67 20.10
CA VAL A 55 2.99 27.75 20.23
C VAL A 55 2.54 29.22 20.23
N ARG A 56 3.25 30.10 20.93
CA ARG A 56 3.00 31.55 20.96
C ARG A 56 3.10 32.16 19.55
N MET A 57 4.22 31.95 18.86
CA MET A 57 4.44 32.45 17.50
C MET A 57 3.40 31.94 16.49
N LEU A 58 2.96 30.68 16.62
CA LEU A 58 1.87 30.13 15.80
C LEU A 58 0.54 30.86 16.04
N MET A 59 0.18 31.18 17.29
CA MET A 59 -1.04 31.97 17.58
C MET A 59 -0.95 33.39 17.02
N GLU A 60 0.23 34.00 17.09
CA GLU A 60 0.47 35.35 16.58
C GLU A 60 0.39 35.38 15.04
N TYR A 61 0.99 34.42 14.34
CA TYR A 61 0.85 34.29 12.88
C TYR A 61 -0.60 34.02 12.44
N GLY A 62 -1.36 33.19 13.17
CA GLY A 62 -2.79 33.01 12.91
C GLY A 62 -3.57 34.33 13.03
N ALA A 63 -3.33 35.11 14.09
CA ALA A 63 -3.95 36.42 14.28
C ALA A 63 -3.55 37.44 13.20
N THR A 64 -2.25 37.53 12.87
CA THR A 64 -1.73 38.39 11.79
C THR A 64 -2.31 38.00 10.43
N THR A 65 -2.47 36.70 10.17
CA THR A 65 -3.13 36.20 8.95
C THR A 65 -4.59 36.67 8.88
N MET A 66 -5.35 36.57 9.98
CA MET A 66 -6.73 37.08 10.02
C MET A 66 -6.82 38.59 9.78
N GLU A 67 -5.97 39.41 10.44
CA GLU A 67 -5.95 40.87 10.24
C GLU A 67 -5.54 41.24 8.81
N HIS A 68 -4.52 40.59 8.26
CA HIS A 68 -4.06 40.80 6.88
C HIS A 68 -5.13 40.47 5.85
N LEU A 69 -5.87 39.37 6.04
CA LEU A 69 -6.99 38.99 5.16
C LEU A 69 -8.15 40.01 5.26
N GLU A 70 -8.40 40.54 6.46
CA GLU A 70 -9.33 41.64 6.68
C GLU A 70 -8.89 42.95 5.99
N LEU A 71 -7.59 43.22 5.88
CA LEU A 71 -7.05 44.36 5.15
C LEU A 71 -7.10 44.13 3.63
N LEU A 72 -6.76 42.93 3.17
CA LEU A 72 -6.80 42.54 1.76
C LEU A 72 -8.21 42.72 1.15
N ALA A 73 -9.25 42.37 1.88
CA ALA A 73 -10.64 42.59 1.47
C ALA A 73 -11.00 44.07 1.26
N LYS A 74 -10.25 45.01 1.87
CA LYS A 74 -10.46 46.47 1.80
C LYS A 74 -9.64 47.13 0.67
N LEU A 75 -8.62 46.46 0.12
CA LEU A 75 -7.78 46.95 -1.00
C LEU A 75 -8.49 46.87 -2.35
N SER A 76 -8.25 47.83 -3.23
CA SER A 76 -8.74 47.82 -4.61
C SER A 76 -8.07 46.73 -5.46
N PRO A 77 -8.68 46.26 -6.56
CA PRO A 77 -8.08 45.24 -7.44
C PRO A 77 -6.71 45.63 -7.99
N GLU A 78 -6.42 46.92 -8.13
CA GLU A 78 -5.15 47.48 -8.57
C GLU A 78 -4.08 47.54 -7.46
N GLU A 79 -4.50 47.61 -6.19
CA GLU A 79 -3.64 47.62 -5.00
C GLU A 79 -3.23 46.20 -4.56
N ARG A 80 -3.91 45.17 -5.06
CA ARG A 80 -3.68 43.74 -4.75
C ARG A 80 -2.56 43.14 -5.60
N THR A 81 -1.31 43.49 -5.29
CA THR A 81 -0.09 42.90 -5.89
C THR A 81 0.40 41.68 -5.09
N PHE A 82 1.45 40.99 -5.54
CA PHE A 82 2.06 39.90 -4.76
C PHE A 82 2.68 40.43 -3.45
N GLU A 83 3.29 41.61 -3.51
CA GLU A 83 3.99 42.30 -2.42
C GLU A 83 3.02 42.85 -1.36
N THR A 84 1.76 43.12 -1.73
CA THR A 84 0.72 43.57 -0.79
C THR A 84 -0.20 42.44 -0.33
N ALA A 85 -0.38 41.37 -1.12
CA ALA A 85 -1.28 40.27 -0.77
C ALA A 85 -0.60 39.04 -0.17
N VAL A 86 0.61 38.67 -0.63
CA VAL A 86 1.23 37.35 -0.37
C VAL A 86 2.55 37.45 0.41
N GLU A 87 3.46 38.33 -0.01
CA GLU A 87 4.77 38.52 0.65
C GLU A 87 4.69 38.87 2.16
N PRO A 88 3.69 39.63 2.66
CA PRO A 88 3.58 39.91 4.09
C PRO A 88 3.29 38.66 4.92
N LEU A 89 2.44 37.75 4.45
CA LEU A 89 2.17 36.47 5.12
C LEU A 89 3.42 35.59 5.13
N LEU A 90 4.09 35.46 3.98
CA LEU A 90 5.31 34.67 3.84
C LEU A 90 6.42 35.13 4.78
N THR A 91 6.54 36.45 5.01
CA THR A 91 7.58 37.04 5.86
C THR A 91 7.48 36.54 7.31
N GLU A 92 6.27 36.53 7.88
CA GLU A 92 5.99 36.02 9.22
C GLU A 92 6.06 34.47 9.26
N GLU A 93 5.52 33.81 8.24
CA GLU A 93 5.51 32.35 8.09
C GLU A 93 6.93 31.75 8.14
N TYR A 94 7.94 32.42 7.56
CA TYR A 94 9.33 31.99 7.64
C TYR A 94 9.91 31.98 9.06
N GLU A 95 9.48 32.88 9.94
CA GLU A 95 9.93 32.89 11.35
C GLU A 95 9.28 31.74 12.13
N VAL A 96 7.99 31.50 11.88
CA VAL A 96 7.21 30.42 12.48
C VAL A 96 7.72 29.05 12.05
N ASP A 97 8.00 28.85 10.76
CA ASP A 97 8.58 27.59 10.28
C ASP A 97 10.00 27.41 10.85
N TYR A 98 10.81 28.46 10.95
CA TYR A 98 12.13 28.38 11.59
C TYR A 98 12.03 27.98 13.07
N ALA A 99 11.08 28.54 13.82
CA ALA A 99 10.77 28.13 15.19
C ALA A 99 10.37 26.65 15.23
N LEU A 100 9.39 26.25 14.42
CA LEU A 100 8.81 24.90 14.38
C LEU A 100 9.82 23.81 14.00
N GLN A 101 10.64 24.03 12.97
CA GLN A 101 11.62 23.05 12.51
C GLN A 101 12.81 22.94 13.47
N THR A 102 13.12 24.01 14.20
CA THR A 102 14.15 24.02 15.25
C THR A 102 13.63 23.39 16.56
N LEU A 103 12.35 23.58 16.88
CA LEU A 103 11.64 22.79 17.90
C LEU A 103 11.64 21.30 17.53
N PHE A 104 11.33 20.93 16.29
CA PHE A 104 11.41 19.53 15.84
C PHE A 104 12.84 18.97 15.94
N LEU A 105 13.88 19.77 15.68
CA LEU A 105 15.26 19.34 15.96
C LEU A 105 15.44 19.03 17.44
N LYS A 106 15.03 19.92 18.35
CA LYS A 106 15.13 19.72 19.80
C LYS A 106 14.34 18.49 20.25
N MET A 107 13.09 18.34 19.82
CA MET A 107 12.24 17.18 20.10
C MET A 107 12.87 15.84 19.65
N LEU A 108 13.56 15.82 18.51
CA LEU A 108 14.22 14.59 18.02
C LEU A 108 15.58 14.31 18.67
N THR A 109 16.28 15.34 19.16
CA THR A 109 17.69 15.21 19.62
C THR A 109 17.88 15.29 21.13
N ASP A 110 17.15 16.15 21.82
CA ASP A 110 17.35 16.45 23.24
C ASP A 110 16.01 16.91 23.85
N TRP A 111 15.13 15.94 24.03
CA TRP A 111 13.85 16.11 24.71
C TRP A 111 13.93 15.42 26.08
N PRO A 112 13.38 16.01 27.16
CA PRO A 112 13.43 15.40 28.48
C PRO A 112 12.65 14.09 28.49
N ASP A 113 12.95 13.20 29.45
CA ASP A 113 12.33 11.87 29.57
C ASP A 113 10.88 11.91 30.06
N CYS A 114 10.01 12.48 29.24
CA CYS A 114 8.59 12.17 29.23
C CYS A 114 8.38 10.77 28.63
N ASN A 115 7.31 10.10 29.06
CA ASN A 115 6.91 8.85 28.44
C ASN A 115 6.50 9.07 26.97
N ARG A 116 6.58 8.02 26.16
CA ARG A 116 6.34 8.11 24.70
C ARG A 116 4.95 8.64 24.34
N LYS A 117 3.89 8.37 25.14
CA LYS A 117 2.54 8.89 24.84
C LYS A 117 2.47 10.42 24.96
N VAL A 118 3.22 11.02 25.88
CA VAL A 118 3.34 12.48 26.01
C VAL A 118 4.10 13.06 24.82
N PHE A 119 5.27 12.49 24.48
CA PHE A 119 6.05 12.91 23.31
C PHE A 119 5.24 12.86 22.00
N ASP A 120 4.58 11.71 21.74
CA ASP A 120 3.79 11.52 20.53
C ASP A 120 2.55 12.46 20.51
N ALA A 121 2.00 12.84 21.68
CA ALA A 121 0.90 13.80 21.79
C ALA A 121 1.32 15.26 21.59
N ASP A 122 2.40 15.72 22.23
CA ASP A 122 2.95 17.08 22.04
C ASP A 122 3.32 17.31 20.56
N LEU A 123 3.99 16.31 19.97
CA LEU A 123 4.41 16.32 18.56
C LEU A 123 3.21 16.28 17.59
N HIS A 124 2.09 15.68 17.99
CA HIS A 124 0.86 15.66 17.20
C HIS A 124 0.10 17.00 17.30
N HIS A 125 -0.01 17.55 18.51
CA HIS A 125 -0.67 18.83 18.79
C HIS A 125 -0.04 19.98 18.00
N ILE A 126 1.30 20.15 18.10
CA ILE A 126 2.00 21.23 17.40
C ILE A 126 1.91 21.11 15.87
N LYS A 127 1.84 19.87 15.33
CA LYS A 127 1.65 19.62 13.89
C LYS A 127 0.25 19.96 13.41
N ILE A 128 -0.80 19.63 14.17
CA ILE A 128 -2.18 20.04 13.84
C ILE A 128 -2.30 21.55 13.88
N MET A 129 -1.74 22.20 14.90
CA MET A 129 -1.74 23.65 15.04
C MET A 129 -1.05 24.32 13.84
N SER A 130 0.19 23.92 13.52
CA SER A 130 0.90 24.39 12.32
C SER A 130 0.07 24.20 11.04
N ALA A 131 -0.43 22.99 10.79
CA ALA A 131 -1.20 22.70 9.58
C ALA A 131 -2.49 23.55 9.48
N ARG A 132 -3.13 23.90 10.60
CA ARG A 132 -4.28 24.81 10.62
C ARG A 132 -3.89 26.22 10.18
N GLU A 133 -2.93 26.86 10.87
CA GLU A 133 -2.62 28.28 10.61
C GLU A 133 -2.13 28.48 9.16
N HIS A 134 -1.33 27.56 8.62
CA HIS A 134 -0.79 27.66 7.25
C HIS A 134 -1.87 27.46 6.17
N MET A 135 -3.01 26.83 6.49
CA MET A 135 -4.13 26.59 5.56
C MET A 135 -5.26 27.63 5.68
N GLU A 136 -5.24 28.50 6.70
CA GLU A 136 -6.25 29.55 6.89
C GLU A 136 -6.23 30.54 5.72
N LYS A 137 -5.04 30.99 5.28
CA LYS A 137 -4.86 31.84 4.09
C LYS A 137 -5.50 31.23 2.82
N LEU A 138 -5.40 29.91 2.64
CA LEU A 138 -5.96 29.21 1.47
C LEU A 138 -7.49 29.02 1.57
N SER A 139 -8.05 29.10 2.78
CA SER A 139 -9.48 28.97 3.03
C SER A 139 -10.26 30.28 2.81
N ASN A 140 -9.56 31.41 2.67
CA ASN A 140 -10.15 32.73 2.50
C ASN A 140 -10.47 33.06 1.02
N ALA A 141 -11.72 33.48 0.75
CA ALA A 141 -12.20 33.74 -0.61
C ALA A 141 -11.56 34.98 -1.29
N ASP A 142 -11.26 36.05 -0.55
CA ASP A 142 -10.57 37.23 -1.07
C ASP A 142 -9.11 36.91 -1.42
N PHE A 143 -8.44 36.09 -0.61
CA PHE A 143 -7.10 35.59 -0.92
C PHE A 143 -7.11 34.69 -2.15
N GLN A 144 -8.01 33.70 -2.22
CA GLN A 144 -8.19 32.83 -3.41
C GLN A 144 -8.44 33.65 -4.69
N ALA A 145 -9.33 34.64 -4.64
CA ALA A 145 -9.60 35.52 -5.78
C ALA A 145 -8.35 36.32 -6.18
N THR A 146 -7.58 36.79 -5.20
CA THR A 146 -6.36 37.58 -5.43
C THR A 146 -5.22 36.74 -6.01
N ILE A 147 -4.92 35.57 -5.46
CA ILE A 147 -3.88 34.67 -6.03
C ILE A 147 -4.24 34.21 -7.44
N LYS A 148 -5.54 34.04 -7.74
CA LYS A 148 -6.01 33.74 -9.09
C LYS A 148 -5.86 34.93 -10.04
N GLN A 149 -6.23 36.15 -9.61
CA GLN A 149 -6.03 37.39 -10.40
C GLN A 149 -4.56 37.57 -10.77
N LEU A 150 -3.65 37.41 -9.80
CA LEU A 150 -2.20 37.49 -10.00
C LEU A 150 -1.67 36.40 -10.94
N TYR A 151 -2.13 35.15 -10.79
CA TYR A 151 -1.72 34.04 -11.65
C TYR A 151 -2.28 34.14 -13.09
N ASP A 152 -3.47 34.71 -13.27
CA ASP A 152 -4.08 34.90 -14.58
C ASP A 152 -3.43 36.11 -15.32
N SER A 153 -3.09 37.20 -14.63
CA SER A 153 -2.44 38.39 -15.24
C SER A 153 -0.97 38.18 -15.54
N LYS A 154 -0.22 37.54 -14.62
CA LYS A 154 1.23 37.30 -14.66
C LYS A 154 2.08 38.57 -14.73
N GLU A 155 1.48 39.73 -14.46
CA GLU A 155 2.17 41.03 -14.52
C GLU A 155 3.07 41.21 -13.29
N GLY A 156 4.33 41.60 -13.51
CA GLY A 156 5.33 41.80 -12.46
C GLY A 156 5.95 40.53 -11.86
N LEU A 157 5.31 39.36 -12.01
CA LEU A 157 5.71 38.13 -11.33
C LEU A 157 6.94 37.43 -11.93
N ASN A 158 7.83 36.96 -11.07
CA ASN A 158 8.92 36.05 -11.42
C ASN A 158 8.47 34.57 -11.46
N GLU A 159 9.32 33.68 -11.96
CA GLU A 159 8.99 32.25 -12.14
C GLU A 159 8.65 31.51 -10.82
N TRP A 160 9.29 31.88 -9.71
CA TRP A 160 9.03 31.28 -8.39
C TRP A 160 7.73 31.80 -7.79
N GLN A 161 7.42 33.09 -7.97
CA GLN A 161 6.12 33.67 -7.59
C GLN A 161 4.99 32.97 -8.37
N LEU A 162 5.12 32.86 -9.70
CA LEU A 162 4.15 32.16 -10.55
C LEU A 162 3.93 30.71 -10.11
N ARG A 163 5.01 29.97 -9.82
CA ARG A 163 4.92 28.57 -9.37
C ARG A 163 4.36 28.41 -7.95
N LEU A 164 4.61 29.37 -7.05
CA LEU A 164 3.98 29.38 -5.72
C LEU A 164 2.47 29.63 -5.83
N LEU A 165 2.04 30.62 -6.63
CA LEU A 165 0.61 30.86 -6.87
C LEU A 165 -0.07 29.66 -7.54
N GLU A 166 0.60 29.01 -8.50
CA GLU A 166 0.12 27.76 -9.09
C GLU A 166 -0.05 26.66 -8.02
N TRP A 167 0.94 26.47 -7.15
CA TRP A 167 0.88 25.49 -6.07
C TRP A 167 -0.28 25.77 -5.09
N TYR A 168 -0.45 27.03 -4.65
CA TYR A 168 -1.61 27.43 -3.84
C TYR A 168 -2.95 27.15 -4.54
N LEU A 169 -3.08 27.47 -5.83
CA LEU A 169 -4.31 27.21 -6.60
C LEU A 169 -4.59 25.71 -6.78
N LEU A 170 -3.55 24.89 -6.95
CA LEU A 170 -3.66 23.43 -7.00
C LEU A 170 -4.06 22.84 -5.65
N GLU A 171 -3.54 23.34 -4.52
CA GLU A 171 -3.89 22.86 -3.18
C GLU A 171 -5.31 23.26 -2.79
N VAL A 172 -5.70 24.50 -3.10
CA VAL A 172 -7.08 25.02 -2.95
C VAL A 172 -8.08 24.15 -3.70
N ARG A 173 -7.78 23.78 -4.96
CA ARG A 173 -8.62 22.86 -5.75
C ARG A 173 -8.62 21.45 -5.18
N ALA A 174 -7.45 20.89 -4.87
CA ALA A 174 -7.34 19.50 -4.44
C ALA A 174 -7.95 19.24 -3.05
N SER A 175 -7.98 20.26 -2.19
CA SER A 175 -8.69 20.25 -0.91
C SER A 175 -10.16 20.68 -1.00
N GLY A 176 -10.62 21.14 -2.18
CA GLY A 176 -12.00 21.60 -2.40
C GLY A 176 -12.35 22.94 -1.78
N LEU A 177 -11.35 23.74 -1.41
CA LEU A 177 -11.53 25.09 -0.85
C LEU A 177 -12.07 26.09 -1.90
N ASP A 178 -12.00 25.74 -3.19
CA ASP A 178 -12.61 26.50 -4.31
C ASP A 178 -14.14 26.34 -4.42
N ARG A 179 -14.76 25.43 -3.65
CA ARG A 179 -16.21 25.16 -3.70
C ARG A 179 -16.97 26.26 -2.95
N THR A 180 -17.65 27.13 -3.67
CA THR A 180 -18.40 28.26 -3.07
C THR A 180 -19.70 27.83 -2.40
N ASP A 181 -20.40 26.84 -2.95
CA ASP A 181 -21.73 26.45 -2.49
C ASP A 181 -21.69 25.76 -1.11
N GLU A 182 -22.66 26.11 -0.26
CA GLU A 182 -22.68 25.70 1.14
C GLU A 182 -22.94 24.20 1.31
N LYS A 183 -23.65 23.56 0.37
CA LYS A 183 -23.97 22.13 0.41
C LYS A 183 -22.71 21.31 0.18
N THR A 184 -21.94 21.60 -0.87
CA THR A 184 -20.70 20.90 -1.19
C THR A 184 -19.63 21.15 -0.12
N ARG A 185 -19.50 22.38 0.41
CA ARG A 185 -18.58 22.64 1.54
C ARG A 185 -18.92 21.85 2.80
N LYS A 186 -20.21 21.78 3.19
CA LYS A 186 -20.64 20.94 4.32
C LYS A 186 -20.37 19.45 4.06
N LEU A 187 -20.57 18.99 2.82
CA LEU A 187 -20.32 17.61 2.42
C LEU A 187 -18.82 17.26 2.46
N ILE A 188 -17.95 18.11 1.90
CA ILE A 188 -16.48 17.96 1.98
C ILE A 188 -16.02 17.96 3.44
N GLY A 189 -16.47 18.93 4.24
CA GLY A 189 -16.14 18.98 5.67
C GLY A 189 -16.60 17.74 6.45
N SER A 190 -17.77 17.18 6.10
CA SER A 190 -18.24 15.92 6.69
C SER A 190 -17.39 14.73 6.27
N TRP A 191 -17.03 14.59 4.98
CA TRP A 191 -16.17 13.51 4.52
C TRP A 191 -14.79 13.58 5.17
N SER A 192 -14.14 14.74 5.16
CA SER A 192 -12.83 14.95 5.80
C SER A 192 -12.87 14.59 7.29
N LYS A 193 -13.89 15.07 8.03
CA LYS A 193 -14.08 14.71 9.44
C LYS A 193 -14.19 13.19 9.65
N TYR A 194 -14.99 12.48 8.84
CA TYR A 194 -15.12 11.03 8.99
C TYR A 194 -13.85 10.27 8.57
N ILE A 195 -13.12 10.73 7.55
CA ILE A 195 -11.80 10.17 7.21
C ILE A 195 -10.83 10.35 8.39
N ASP A 196 -10.77 11.55 8.98
CA ASP A 196 -9.97 11.81 10.18
C ASP A 196 -10.36 10.91 11.36
N GLU A 197 -11.66 10.74 11.60
CA GLU A 197 -12.22 9.94 12.69
C GLU A 197 -11.90 8.44 12.51
N TYR A 198 -12.23 7.86 11.36
CA TYR A 198 -11.98 6.44 11.08
C TYR A 198 -10.49 6.11 10.91
N ARG A 199 -9.66 7.02 10.38
CA ARG A 199 -8.19 6.89 10.40
C ARG A 199 -7.66 6.88 11.83
N SER A 200 -8.20 7.73 12.69
CA SER A 200 -7.76 7.80 14.10
C SER A 200 -8.19 6.56 14.89
N LYS A 201 -9.41 6.04 14.68
CA LYS A 201 -9.85 4.73 15.19
C LYS A 201 -8.94 3.60 14.67
N TYR A 202 -8.66 3.57 13.37
CA TYR A 202 -7.79 2.58 12.73
C TYR A 202 -6.39 2.52 13.36
N ILE A 203 -5.73 3.68 13.52
CA ILE A 203 -4.42 3.77 14.19
C ILE A 203 -4.53 3.39 15.67
N SER A 204 -5.55 3.88 16.38
CA SER A 204 -5.76 3.60 17.81
C SER A 204 -5.92 2.10 18.08
N ASN A 205 -6.68 1.39 17.25
CA ASN A 205 -6.87 -0.06 17.36
C ASN A 205 -5.57 -0.84 17.10
N ILE A 206 -4.73 -0.39 16.17
CA ILE A 206 -3.39 -0.98 15.96
C ILE A 206 -2.47 -0.67 17.14
N MET A 207 -2.59 0.51 17.75
CA MET A 207 -1.85 0.88 18.97
C MET A 207 -2.34 0.13 20.21
N ALA A 208 -3.61 -0.24 20.28
CA ALA A 208 -4.18 -1.04 21.36
C ALA A 208 -3.81 -2.54 21.25
N THR A 209 -3.61 -3.03 20.03
CA THR A 209 -3.09 -4.39 19.70
C THR A 209 -1.56 -4.44 19.54
N ASN A 210 -0.87 -3.36 19.89
CA ASN A 210 0.57 -3.35 20.18
C ASN A 210 0.79 -3.51 21.70
N ASP A 211 2.04 -3.76 22.12
CA ASP A 211 2.54 -3.69 23.49
C ASP A 211 1.99 -2.49 24.32
N GLN A 212 0.85 -2.62 24.98
CA GLN A 212 0.41 -1.67 25.99
C GLN A 212 1.16 -1.92 27.29
N VAL A 213 2.00 -0.97 27.71
CA VAL A 213 2.51 -0.94 29.09
C VAL A 213 1.36 -0.56 30.01
N VAL A 214 0.76 -1.57 30.65
CA VAL A 214 -0.28 -1.39 31.67
C VAL A 214 0.39 -0.94 32.98
N TYR A 215 0.09 0.30 33.40
CA TYR A 215 0.58 0.85 34.67
C TYR A 215 -0.44 0.57 35.78
N THR A 216 -0.26 -0.54 36.51
CA THR A 216 -1.09 -0.86 37.68
C THR A 216 -0.78 0.10 38.84
N ILE A 217 -1.65 1.09 39.05
CA ILE A 217 -1.55 2.02 40.20
C ILE A 217 -1.98 1.28 41.47
N THR A 218 -1.01 0.72 42.19
CA THR A 218 -1.24 -0.03 43.44
C THR A 218 -1.40 0.88 44.66
N ASP A 219 -0.83 2.08 44.66
CA ASP A 219 -1.04 3.08 45.72
C ASP A 219 -2.22 4.00 45.40
N LYS A 220 -3.31 3.81 46.17
CA LYS A 220 -4.52 4.63 46.11
C LYS A 220 -4.28 6.10 46.49
N SER A 221 -3.17 6.45 47.15
CA SER A 221 -2.83 7.84 47.48
C SER A 221 -2.56 8.69 46.23
N MET A 222 -2.05 8.08 45.15
CA MET A 222 -1.78 8.74 43.88
C MET A 222 -3.07 9.17 43.14
N LEU A 223 -4.22 8.66 43.57
CA LEU A 223 -5.53 8.89 42.95
C LEU A 223 -6.43 9.84 43.76
N LYS A 224 -5.94 10.37 44.89
CA LYS A 224 -6.73 11.14 45.87
C LYS A 224 -7.39 12.42 45.30
N ASP A 225 -6.75 13.05 44.32
CA ASP A 225 -7.18 14.33 43.72
C ASP A 225 -7.93 14.14 42.38
N ALA A 226 -8.05 12.90 41.91
CA ALA A 226 -8.72 12.59 40.64
C ALA A 226 -10.25 12.57 40.81
N PRO A 227 -11.03 13.24 39.93
CA PRO A 227 -12.48 13.25 40.02
C PRO A 227 -13.08 11.83 39.93
N PRO A 228 -14.16 11.51 40.67
CA PRO A 228 -14.75 10.17 40.66
C PRO A 228 -15.12 9.64 39.27
N HIS A 229 -15.58 10.50 38.37
CA HIS A 229 -15.90 10.12 36.98
C HIS A 229 -14.65 9.85 36.11
N VAL A 230 -13.48 10.40 36.46
CA VAL A 230 -12.20 10.05 35.82
C VAL A 230 -11.74 8.70 36.36
N LEU A 231 -11.82 8.50 37.68
CA LEU A 231 -11.50 7.20 38.30
C LEU A 231 -12.41 6.08 37.78
N GLN A 232 -13.69 6.36 37.54
CA GLN A 232 -14.64 5.40 36.96
C GLN A 232 -14.34 5.07 35.48
N LYS A 233 -13.64 5.95 34.75
CA LYS A 233 -13.12 5.68 33.39
C LYS A 233 -11.72 5.03 33.38
N LEU A 234 -11.00 5.08 34.51
CA LEU A 234 -9.68 4.45 34.68
C LEU A 234 -9.76 3.11 35.44
N ALA A 235 -10.89 2.79 36.06
CA ALA A 235 -11.14 1.54 36.74
C ALA A 235 -11.40 0.43 35.73
N VAL A 236 -10.48 -0.54 35.66
CA VAL A 236 -10.75 -1.83 35.02
C VAL A 236 -11.70 -2.60 35.94
N ASP A 237 -12.89 -2.92 35.46
CA ASP A 237 -13.86 -3.76 36.18
C ASP A 237 -13.35 -5.21 36.27
N PRO A 238 -13.42 -5.90 37.42
CA PRO A 238 -13.00 -7.30 37.54
C PRO A 238 -13.77 -8.31 36.68
N SER A 239 -14.99 -8.01 36.24
CA SER A 239 -15.68 -8.80 35.21
C SER A 239 -15.19 -8.44 33.80
N ASN A 240 -15.06 -7.15 33.51
CA ASN A 240 -14.47 -6.61 32.29
C ASN A 240 -12.96 -6.40 32.43
N ILE A 241 -12.24 -7.46 32.84
CA ILE A 241 -10.79 -7.56 32.65
C ILE A 241 -10.59 -7.71 31.15
N MET A 242 -10.57 -6.58 30.44
CA MET A 242 -10.25 -6.54 29.03
C MET A 242 -8.95 -7.30 28.80
N ALA A 243 -9.05 -8.39 28.06
CA ALA A 243 -7.96 -9.28 27.72
C ALA A 243 -6.98 -8.58 26.75
N THR A 244 -6.23 -7.62 27.27
CA THR A 244 -4.99 -7.08 26.68
C THR A 244 -3.84 -8.11 26.74
N ASN A 245 -4.22 -9.40 26.59
CA ASN A 245 -3.36 -10.57 26.51
C ASN A 245 -2.46 -10.56 25.27
N ASP A 246 -2.75 -9.66 24.32
CA ASP A 246 -1.94 -9.38 23.14
C ASP A 246 -0.61 -8.64 23.41
N GLN A 247 -0.19 -8.55 24.68
CA GLN A 247 1.20 -8.34 25.07
C GLN A 247 2.09 -9.56 24.74
N VAL A 248 1.95 -10.14 23.54
CA VAL A 248 2.72 -11.30 23.07
C VAL A 248 4.11 -10.84 22.64
N VAL A 249 5.00 -10.74 23.64
CA VAL A 249 6.35 -10.21 23.51
C VAL A 249 7.35 -11.36 23.40
N TYR A 250 7.71 -11.74 22.17
CA TYR A 250 8.63 -12.83 21.88
C TYR A 250 10.04 -12.51 22.40
N THR A 251 10.35 -13.04 23.58
CA THR A 251 11.57 -12.72 24.33
C THR A 251 12.64 -13.80 24.10
N ILE A 252 13.78 -13.40 23.54
CA ILE A 252 14.97 -14.22 23.34
C ILE A 252 15.96 -13.94 24.47
N THR A 253 16.36 -14.98 25.18
CA THR A 253 17.44 -14.96 26.18
C THR A 253 18.75 -15.56 25.66
N ASP A 254 18.67 -16.49 24.69
CA ASP A 254 19.85 -17.09 24.07
C ASP A 254 20.36 -16.25 22.88
N LYS A 255 21.55 -15.66 23.06
CA LYS A 255 22.25 -14.89 22.01
C LYS A 255 22.52 -15.71 20.74
N SER A 256 22.60 -17.04 20.82
CA SER A 256 22.82 -17.89 19.64
C SER A 256 21.70 -17.76 18.59
N MET A 257 20.48 -17.45 19.02
CA MET A 257 19.32 -17.25 18.12
C MET A 257 19.38 -15.93 17.34
N LEU A 258 20.26 -15.00 17.74
CA LEU A 258 20.48 -13.69 17.11
C LEU A 258 21.97 -13.47 16.76
N LYS A 259 22.77 -14.54 16.61
CA LYS A 259 24.22 -14.46 16.37
C LYS A 259 24.61 -13.66 15.11
N ASP A 260 23.75 -13.64 14.09
CA ASP A 260 23.95 -12.92 12.82
C ASP A 260 23.43 -11.47 12.91
N ALA A 261 22.77 -11.08 14.01
CA ALA A 261 22.12 -9.79 14.11
C ALA A 261 23.16 -8.68 14.31
N PRO A 262 23.21 -7.66 13.43
CA PRO A 262 24.14 -6.56 13.60
C PRO A 262 23.81 -5.74 14.87
N PRO A 263 24.80 -5.06 15.48
CA PRO A 263 24.64 -4.31 16.72
C PRO A 263 23.39 -3.42 16.80
N HIS A 264 23.02 -2.71 15.73
CA HIS A 264 21.85 -1.82 15.73
C HIS A 264 20.51 -2.56 15.73
N VAL A 265 20.48 -3.83 15.31
CA VAL A 265 19.31 -4.70 15.48
C VAL A 265 19.25 -5.22 16.90
N LEU A 266 20.38 -5.66 17.47
CA LEU A 266 20.44 -6.11 18.86
C LEU A 266 20.03 -4.99 19.83
N GLN A 267 20.54 -3.78 19.66
CA GLN A 267 20.15 -2.60 20.46
C GLN A 267 18.65 -2.30 20.38
N LYS A 268 18.08 -2.39 19.17
CA LYS A 268 16.68 -2.09 18.91
C LYS A 268 15.71 -3.16 19.41
N LEU A 269 16.19 -4.40 19.55
CA LEU A 269 15.42 -5.51 20.14
C LEU A 269 15.61 -5.62 21.65
N ALA A 270 16.69 -5.09 22.23
CA ALA A 270 16.99 -5.26 23.65
C ALA A 270 15.88 -4.73 24.58
N VAL A 271 15.74 -5.35 25.76
CA VAL A 271 14.92 -4.78 26.86
C VAL A 271 15.54 -3.49 27.36
N ASP A 272 16.86 -3.49 27.52
CA ASP A 272 17.70 -2.35 27.88
C ASP A 272 18.65 -2.05 26.72
N PRO A 273 18.48 -0.93 25.98
CA PRO A 273 19.37 -0.53 24.90
C PRO A 273 20.82 -0.24 25.32
N ALA A 274 21.13 -0.14 26.61
CA ALA A 274 22.49 -0.03 27.14
C ALA A 274 23.14 -1.40 27.45
N GLN A 275 22.36 -2.49 27.53
CA GLN A 275 22.83 -3.87 27.75
C GLN A 275 22.50 -4.78 26.54
N TRP A 276 22.59 -4.21 25.34
CA TRP A 276 22.17 -4.86 24.10
C TRP A 276 23.02 -6.06 23.69
N GLU A 277 24.24 -6.20 24.21
CA GLU A 277 25.09 -7.37 23.97
C GLU A 277 24.70 -8.58 24.84
N GLN A 278 24.08 -8.33 25.99
CA GLN A 278 23.69 -9.32 27.00
C GLN A 278 22.23 -9.74 26.82
N GLY A 279 21.38 -8.81 26.38
CA GLY A 279 19.94 -9.01 26.27
C GLY A 279 19.25 -8.99 27.64
N PRO A 280 18.03 -9.54 27.75
CA PRO A 280 17.28 -10.24 26.70
C PRO A 280 16.77 -9.31 25.59
N TRP A 281 16.39 -9.90 24.47
CA TRP A 281 15.87 -9.23 23.27
C TRP A 281 14.38 -9.55 23.06
N ARG A 282 13.64 -8.67 22.39
CA ARG A 282 12.17 -8.72 22.27
C ARG A 282 11.68 -8.40 20.85
N GLY A 283 11.06 -9.38 20.21
CA GLY A 283 10.18 -9.17 19.07
C GLY A 283 8.84 -8.59 19.53
N ARG A 284 8.76 -7.27 19.71
CA ARG A 284 7.52 -6.54 20.00
C ARG A 284 6.64 -6.44 18.75
N MET A 285 5.32 -6.28 18.89
CA MET A 285 4.37 -6.23 17.76
C MET A 285 4.38 -4.89 16.97
N THR A 286 5.52 -4.21 16.88
CA THR A 286 5.67 -2.95 16.11
C THR A 286 6.55 -3.15 14.86
N PRO A 287 6.29 -2.45 13.73
CA PRO A 287 7.10 -2.57 12.51
C PRO A 287 8.62 -2.47 12.75
N HIS A 288 9.02 -1.60 13.68
CA HIS A 288 10.41 -1.30 13.96
C HIS A 288 11.18 -2.43 14.62
N THR A 289 10.48 -3.35 15.32
CA THR A 289 11.06 -4.49 16.06
C THR A 289 10.72 -5.83 15.40
N ILE A 290 9.51 -5.99 14.88
CA ILE A 290 9.06 -7.25 14.28
C ILE A 290 9.87 -7.59 13.01
N TYR A 291 10.11 -6.63 12.10
CA TYR A 291 10.83 -6.94 10.86
C TYR A 291 12.30 -7.33 11.11
N PRO A 292 13.09 -6.65 11.98
CA PRO A 292 14.41 -7.14 12.37
C PRO A 292 14.37 -8.50 13.08
N PHE A 293 13.38 -8.76 13.95
CA PHE A 293 13.21 -10.07 14.56
C PHE A 293 13.00 -11.16 13.51
N MET A 294 12.10 -10.95 12.55
CA MET A 294 11.83 -11.87 11.44
C MET A 294 13.02 -12.05 10.49
N GLN A 295 13.90 -11.06 10.37
CA GLN A 295 15.08 -11.09 9.51
C GLN A 295 16.28 -11.84 10.13
N TYR A 296 16.45 -11.78 11.46
CA TYR A 296 17.65 -12.28 12.15
C TYR A 296 17.42 -13.39 13.18
N CYS A 297 16.20 -13.61 13.68
CA CYS A 297 15.90 -14.74 14.56
C CYS A 297 16.00 -16.06 13.79
N SER A 298 16.96 -16.92 14.15
CA SER A 298 17.14 -18.23 13.51
C SER A 298 16.04 -19.23 13.88
N ASN A 299 15.42 -19.08 15.05
CA ASN A 299 14.36 -19.96 15.53
C ASN A 299 13.06 -19.80 14.70
N ARG A 300 12.80 -20.78 13.81
CA ARG A 300 11.62 -20.82 12.94
C ARG A 300 10.30 -20.77 13.69
N GLN A 301 10.18 -21.46 14.82
CA GLN A 301 8.92 -21.53 15.56
C GLN A 301 8.54 -20.14 16.11
N LEU A 302 9.51 -19.43 16.69
CA LEU A 302 9.29 -18.05 17.16
C LEU A 302 8.98 -17.09 16.00
N ARG A 303 9.57 -17.29 14.81
CA ARG A 303 9.17 -16.52 13.61
C ARG A 303 7.74 -16.85 13.16
N ALA A 304 7.33 -18.11 13.22
CA ALA A 304 6.00 -18.54 12.80
C ALA A 304 4.91 -17.95 13.70
N GLU A 305 5.06 -18.07 15.02
CA GLU A 305 4.16 -17.48 16.02
C GLU A 305 4.10 -15.95 15.89
N ALA A 306 5.27 -15.30 15.80
CA ALA A 306 5.36 -13.84 15.69
C ALA A 306 4.77 -13.31 14.36
N TRP A 307 4.82 -14.09 13.29
CA TRP A 307 4.15 -13.78 12.03
C TRP A 307 2.63 -13.95 12.13
N GLU A 308 2.16 -15.06 12.73
CA GLU A 308 0.73 -15.34 12.92
C GLU A 308 0.05 -14.23 13.73
N LYS A 309 0.63 -13.84 14.87
CA LYS A 309 0.09 -12.71 15.65
C LYS A 309 0.27 -11.37 14.92
N TRP A 310 1.30 -11.18 14.08
CA TRP A 310 1.49 -9.95 13.31
C TRP A 310 0.43 -9.77 12.20
N ILE A 311 0.07 -10.84 11.47
CA ILE A 311 -0.91 -10.75 10.37
C ILE A 311 -2.36 -10.66 10.85
N SER A 312 -2.66 -11.10 12.06
CA SER A 312 -4.03 -11.08 12.61
C SER A 312 -4.39 -9.80 13.36
N LYS A 313 -3.46 -8.87 13.59
CA LYS A 313 -3.68 -7.68 14.43
C LYS A 313 -4.87 -6.82 14.01
N ALA A 314 -5.62 -6.35 15.01
CA ALA A 314 -6.77 -5.46 14.84
C ALA A 314 -7.83 -6.02 13.87
N SER A 315 -8.03 -7.34 13.88
CA SER A 315 -8.97 -8.04 13.00
C SER A 315 -10.19 -8.59 13.77
N PHE A 316 -10.92 -9.50 13.14
CA PHE A 316 -12.01 -10.29 13.73
C PHE A 316 -11.60 -11.13 14.96
N GLU A 317 -10.30 -11.32 15.24
CA GLU A 317 -9.82 -11.89 16.52
C GLU A 317 -9.90 -10.90 17.71
N HIS A 318 -10.28 -9.64 17.48
CA HIS A 318 -10.13 -8.56 18.45
C HIS A 318 -11.42 -7.72 18.53
N ASP A 319 -12.46 -8.21 19.22
CA ASP A 319 -13.83 -7.64 19.23
C ASP A 319 -13.87 -6.10 19.32
N PHE A 320 -13.24 -5.53 20.35
CA PHE A 320 -13.20 -4.08 20.59
C PHE A 320 -12.21 -3.29 19.71
N TYR A 321 -11.28 -3.97 19.03
CA TYR A 321 -10.18 -3.35 18.26
C TYR A 321 -10.17 -3.78 16.80
N ASN A 322 -11.30 -4.27 16.27
CA ASN A 322 -11.41 -4.69 14.88
C ASN A 322 -11.39 -3.48 13.93
N ASN A 323 -10.54 -3.54 12.91
CA ASN A 323 -10.37 -2.52 11.87
C ASN A 323 -11.09 -2.85 10.55
N SER A 324 -11.78 -3.99 10.45
CA SER A 324 -12.52 -4.37 9.26
C SER A 324 -13.53 -3.29 8.82
N ILE A 325 -14.32 -2.76 9.76
CA ILE A 325 -15.26 -1.66 9.52
C ILE A 325 -14.50 -0.37 9.19
N ASN A 326 -13.43 -0.07 9.95
CA ASN A 326 -12.60 1.12 9.71
C ASN A 326 -11.99 1.13 8.30
N VAL A 327 -11.66 -0.03 7.71
CA VAL A 327 -11.18 -0.15 6.33
C VAL A 327 -12.28 0.18 5.31
N GLU A 328 -13.48 -0.37 5.45
CA GLU A 328 -14.61 -0.05 4.54
C GLU A 328 -15.09 1.40 4.68
N GLU A 329 -15.07 1.96 5.89
CA GLU A 329 -15.40 3.37 6.10
C GLU A 329 -14.31 4.31 5.56
N LEU A 330 -13.04 3.94 5.66
CA LEU A 330 -11.97 4.68 4.98
C LEU A 330 -12.09 4.62 3.45
N ARG A 331 -12.52 3.49 2.87
CA ARG A 331 -12.89 3.41 1.44
C ARG A 331 -14.07 4.35 1.15
N HIS A 332 -15.17 4.21 1.88
CA HIS A 332 -16.41 4.97 1.66
C HIS A 332 -16.22 6.48 1.73
N ASN A 333 -15.61 6.99 2.80
CA ASN A 333 -15.54 8.43 3.04
C ASN A 333 -14.53 9.11 2.10
N ASN A 334 -13.47 8.40 1.67
CA ASN A 334 -12.58 8.89 0.60
C ASN A 334 -13.25 8.83 -0.79
N GLU A 335 -13.99 7.77 -1.09
CA GLU A 335 -14.80 7.64 -2.32
C GLU A 335 -15.82 8.80 -2.43
N GLY A 336 -16.51 9.08 -1.32
CA GLY A 336 -17.42 10.22 -1.18
C GLY A 336 -16.72 11.57 -1.40
N LEU A 337 -15.55 11.78 -0.78
CA LEU A 337 -14.74 12.98 -0.98
C LEU A 337 -14.31 13.15 -2.44
N ALA A 338 -13.75 12.12 -3.06
CA ALA A 338 -13.26 12.17 -4.45
C ALA A 338 -14.39 12.50 -5.44
N LYS A 339 -15.54 11.81 -5.32
CA LYS A 339 -16.73 12.08 -6.15
C LYS A 339 -17.33 13.47 -5.90
N THR A 340 -17.27 13.96 -4.66
CA THR A 340 -17.71 15.34 -4.31
C THR A 340 -16.79 16.41 -4.87
N LEU A 341 -15.49 16.13 -4.97
CA LEU A 341 -14.51 17.02 -5.61
C LEU A 341 -14.56 16.97 -7.14
N GLY A 342 -15.09 15.90 -7.73
CA GLY A 342 -15.29 15.73 -9.18
C GLY A 342 -14.33 14.74 -9.84
N TYR A 343 -13.74 13.82 -9.07
CA TYR A 343 -12.89 12.73 -9.56
C TYR A 343 -13.68 11.41 -9.64
N SER A 344 -13.32 10.54 -10.58
CA SER A 344 -13.91 9.20 -10.76
C SER A 344 -13.61 8.27 -9.58
N SER A 345 -12.33 8.21 -9.18
CA SER A 345 -11.85 7.36 -8.08
C SER A 345 -11.02 8.13 -7.05
N VAL A 346 -10.72 7.48 -5.92
CA VAL A 346 -9.79 8.02 -4.91
C VAL A 346 -8.37 8.08 -5.46
N ALA A 347 -7.99 7.09 -6.28
CA ALA A 347 -6.70 7.08 -6.96
C ALA A 347 -6.57 8.29 -7.91
N ASP A 348 -7.61 8.65 -8.68
CA ASP A 348 -7.58 9.83 -9.55
C ASP A 348 -7.36 11.14 -8.76
N HIS A 349 -8.08 11.33 -7.65
CA HIS A 349 -7.91 12.50 -6.78
C HIS A 349 -6.48 12.62 -6.26
N ARG A 350 -5.88 11.50 -5.84
CA ARG A 350 -4.54 11.45 -5.24
C ARG A 350 -3.42 11.60 -6.28
N LEU A 351 -3.62 11.14 -7.51
CA LEU A 351 -2.62 11.16 -8.59
C LEU A 351 -2.66 12.40 -9.48
N ALA A 352 -3.75 13.18 -9.47
CA ALA A 352 -3.94 14.32 -10.37
C ALA A 352 -2.78 15.34 -10.39
N ASN A 353 -2.14 15.58 -9.25
CA ASN A 353 -0.99 16.47 -9.08
C ASN A 353 0.29 15.67 -8.73
N LYS A 354 0.59 14.62 -9.49
CA LYS A 354 1.75 13.73 -9.30
C LYS A 354 2.46 13.47 -10.64
N MET A 355 3.73 13.06 -10.61
CA MET A 355 4.50 12.79 -11.84
C MET A 355 3.91 11.64 -12.67
N ALA A 356 3.30 10.64 -12.03
CA ALA A 356 2.54 9.58 -12.68
C ALA A 356 1.21 10.06 -13.31
N ALA A 357 0.59 11.11 -12.76
CA ALA A 357 -0.62 11.80 -13.23
C ALA A 357 -1.95 11.00 -13.34
N SER A 358 -1.94 9.67 -13.48
CA SER A 358 -3.17 8.86 -13.55
C SER A 358 -3.02 7.42 -13.04
N PRO A 359 -4.09 6.79 -12.53
CA PRO A 359 -4.10 5.37 -12.16
C PRO A 359 -3.64 4.45 -13.29
N ASP A 360 -4.13 4.69 -14.52
CA ASP A 360 -3.70 4.04 -15.77
C ASP A 360 -2.16 3.99 -15.92
N THR A 361 -1.48 5.10 -15.63
CA THR A 361 -0.02 5.19 -15.79
C THR A 361 0.70 4.31 -14.77
N VAL A 362 0.20 4.29 -13.53
CA VAL A 362 0.72 3.40 -12.47
C VAL A 362 0.39 1.93 -12.78
N ARG A 363 -0.84 1.62 -13.20
CA ARG A 363 -1.27 0.27 -13.57
C ARG A 363 -0.43 -0.29 -14.72
N ASN A 364 -0.08 0.53 -15.71
CA ASN A 364 0.85 0.15 -16.79
C ASN A 364 2.28 -0.08 -16.29
N PHE A 365 2.78 0.73 -15.35
CA PHE A 365 4.08 0.55 -14.70
C PHE A 365 4.14 -0.75 -13.88
N LEU A 366 3.17 -0.99 -12.99
CA LEU A 366 3.08 -2.21 -12.18
C LEU A 366 2.96 -3.46 -13.08
N ASN A 367 2.09 -3.44 -14.10
CA ASN A 367 1.99 -4.53 -15.07
C ASN A 367 3.27 -4.77 -15.89
N ALA A 368 4.09 -3.74 -16.16
CA ALA A 368 5.40 -3.90 -16.77
C ALA A 368 6.43 -4.52 -15.80
N LEU A 369 6.32 -4.21 -14.50
CA LEU A 369 7.20 -4.71 -13.46
C LEU A 369 6.86 -6.16 -13.06
N THR A 370 5.58 -6.51 -12.87
CA THR A 370 5.12 -7.87 -12.56
C THR A 370 5.55 -8.87 -13.62
N ARG A 371 5.44 -8.52 -14.91
CA ARG A 371 5.92 -9.36 -16.03
C ARG A 371 7.44 -9.59 -16.05
N ARG A 372 8.24 -8.75 -15.36
CA ARG A 372 9.70 -8.90 -15.26
C ARG A 372 10.13 -9.60 -13.96
N ILE A 373 9.53 -9.25 -12.83
CA ILE A 373 9.94 -9.77 -11.52
C ILE A 373 9.34 -11.14 -11.21
N ARG A 374 8.07 -11.41 -11.56
CA ARG A 374 7.37 -12.66 -11.19
C ARG A 374 8.10 -13.94 -11.66
N PRO A 375 8.67 -14.03 -12.88
CA PRO A 375 9.47 -15.19 -13.28
C PRO A 375 10.75 -15.37 -12.43
N VAL A 376 11.42 -14.26 -12.08
CA VAL A 376 12.64 -14.27 -11.25
C VAL A 376 12.32 -14.63 -9.79
N PHE A 377 11.17 -14.21 -9.29
CA PHE A 377 10.67 -14.61 -7.97
C PHE A 377 10.37 -16.11 -7.94
N ILE A 378 9.71 -16.67 -8.96
CA ILE A 378 9.41 -18.11 -9.05
C ILE A 378 10.70 -18.95 -9.12
N ASP A 379 11.64 -18.59 -10.01
CA ASP A 379 13.00 -19.18 -10.08
C ASP A 379 13.71 -19.17 -8.72
N ARG A 380 13.64 -18.03 -8.01
CA ARG A 380 14.30 -17.90 -6.70
C ARG A 380 13.56 -18.64 -5.59
N MET A 381 12.24 -18.84 -5.65
CA MET A 381 11.50 -19.67 -4.68
C MET A 381 12.01 -21.12 -4.64
N GLU A 382 12.38 -21.70 -5.80
CA GLU A 382 13.02 -23.03 -5.85
C GLU A 382 14.40 -23.00 -5.17
N SER A 383 15.23 -22.01 -5.50
CA SER A 383 16.56 -21.81 -4.91
C SER A 383 16.51 -21.61 -3.38
N TRP A 384 15.57 -20.80 -2.88
CA TRP A 384 15.35 -20.58 -1.45
C TRP A 384 14.85 -21.84 -0.74
N THR A 385 13.97 -22.62 -1.38
CA THR A 385 13.48 -23.89 -0.82
C THR A 385 14.61 -24.90 -0.69
N ALA A 386 15.43 -25.06 -1.73
CA ALA A 386 16.61 -25.91 -1.71
C ALA A 386 17.64 -25.45 -0.66
N PHE A 387 17.86 -24.14 -0.52
CA PHE A 387 18.73 -23.57 0.51
C PHE A 387 18.22 -23.88 1.93
N ALA A 388 16.94 -23.62 2.20
CA ALA A 388 16.34 -23.85 3.51
C ALA A 388 16.43 -25.33 3.93
N GLN A 389 16.18 -26.26 3.00
CA GLN A 389 16.25 -27.69 3.25
C GLN A 389 17.70 -28.21 3.42
N THR A 390 18.68 -27.68 2.67
CA THR A 390 20.04 -28.24 2.62
C THR A 390 21.09 -27.49 3.46
N ARG A 391 20.83 -26.23 3.83
CA ARG A 391 21.75 -25.39 4.63
C ARG A 391 21.20 -25.08 6.02
N GLU A 392 19.95 -24.62 6.10
CA GLU A 392 19.27 -24.31 7.37
C GLU A 392 18.53 -25.53 7.96
N MET A 393 18.57 -26.69 7.28
CA MET A 393 18.00 -27.98 7.69
C MET A 393 16.50 -27.93 8.03
N MET A 394 15.75 -27.03 7.38
CA MET A 394 14.33 -26.81 7.63
C MET A 394 13.46 -27.91 6.99
N SER A 395 12.49 -28.42 7.77
CA SER A 395 11.52 -29.42 7.34
C SER A 395 10.27 -28.79 6.72
N GLY A 396 9.78 -29.39 5.62
CA GLY A 396 8.55 -28.97 4.94
C GLY A 396 8.71 -27.74 4.03
N ASP A 397 7.56 -27.20 3.59
CA ASP A 397 7.49 -26.09 2.65
C ASP A 397 7.88 -24.75 3.30
N LEU A 398 8.48 -23.83 2.52
CA LEU A 398 8.67 -22.44 2.94
C LEU A 398 7.35 -21.71 3.17
N GLN A 399 7.30 -20.89 4.21
CA GLN A 399 6.15 -20.06 4.57
C GLN A 399 6.53 -18.56 4.55
N PRO A 400 5.57 -17.62 4.55
CA PRO A 400 5.86 -16.18 4.60
C PRO A 400 6.80 -15.79 5.75
N HIS A 401 6.67 -16.47 6.90
CA HIS A 401 7.50 -16.27 8.08
C HIS A 401 8.98 -16.70 7.96
N ASP A 402 9.34 -17.40 6.88
CA ASP A 402 10.73 -17.77 6.59
C ASP A 402 11.43 -16.78 5.67
N MET A 403 10.68 -16.04 4.84
CA MET A 403 11.25 -15.34 3.69
C MET A 403 12.26 -14.26 4.08
N ALA A 404 11.97 -13.40 5.07
CA ALA A 404 12.90 -12.35 5.50
C ALA A 404 14.25 -12.90 6.02
N TYR A 405 14.25 -14.09 6.62
CA TYR A 405 15.44 -14.78 7.09
C TYR A 405 16.17 -15.52 5.94
N ILE A 406 15.44 -16.31 5.16
CA ILE A 406 16.02 -17.15 4.09
C ILE A 406 16.55 -16.32 2.92
N CYS A 407 15.82 -15.29 2.47
CA CYS A 407 16.28 -14.43 1.38
C CYS A 407 17.60 -13.71 1.72
N ARG A 408 17.79 -13.36 3.01
CA ARG A 408 19.03 -12.79 3.53
C ARG A 408 20.14 -13.84 3.58
N ARG A 409 19.94 -14.93 4.34
CA ARG A 409 20.92 -15.99 4.58
C ARG A 409 21.42 -16.65 3.28
N GLU A 410 20.51 -16.86 2.33
CA GLU A 410 20.83 -17.42 1.01
C GLU A 410 21.70 -16.45 0.19
N ALA A 411 21.40 -15.15 0.21
CA ALA A 411 22.18 -14.15 -0.51
C ALA A 411 23.59 -13.94 0.09
N GLU A 412 23.70 -13.89 1.42
CA GLU A 412 24.97 -13.82 2.15
C GLU A 412 25.87 -15.01 1.79
N GLN A 413 25.34 -16.24 1.91
CA GLN A 413 26.11 -17.46 1.65
C GLN A 413 26.37 -17.71 0.15
N HIS A 414 25.53 -17.23 -0.76
CA HIS A 414 25.71 -17.44 -2.21
C HIS A 414 26.91 -16.66 -2.78
N TYR A 415 27.31 -15.56 -2.14
CA TYR A 415 28.42 -14.70 -2.59
C TYR A 415 29.59 -14.61 -1.58
N ASP A 416 29.57 -15.43 -0.53
CA ASP A 416 30.59 -15.49 0.55
C ASP A 416 30.81 -14.13 1.24
N VAL A 417 29.71 -13.48 1.65
CA VAL A 417 29.71 -12.16 2.27
C VAL A 417 29.33 -12.27 3.75
N ASP A 418 30.21 -11.82 4.64
CA ASP A 418 29.93 -11.57 6.07
C ASP A 418 29.54 -10.08 6.27
N PRO A 419 28.27 -9.75 6.56
CA PRO A 419 27.83 -8.36 6.75
C PRO A 419 28.31 -7.73 8.06
N LEU A 420 28.80 -8.51 9.03
CA LEU A 420 29.30 -8.04 10.32
C LEU A 420 30.78 -7.69 10.23
N ASP A 421 31.61 -8.53 9.59
CA ASP A 421 33.01 -8.19 9.30
C ASP A 421 33.09 -6.96 8.37
N LEU A 422 32.21 -6.88 7.37
CA LEU A 422 32.08 -5.75 6.46
C LEU A 422 31.84 -4.40 7.18
N MET A 423 31.26 -4.38 8.40
CA MET A 423 31.08 -3.15 9.17
C MET A 423 32.41 -2.45 9.50
N ASN A 424 33.52 -3.20 9.60
CA ASN A 424 34.87 -2.65 9.81
C ASN A 424 35.38 -1.77 8.64
N HIS A 425 34.71 -1.81 7.48
CA HIS A 425 34.98 -0.92 6.35
C HIS A 425 34.18 0.40 6.41
N PHE A 426 33.15 0.51 7.25
CA PHE A 426 32.25 1.68 7.29
C PHE A 426 32.12 2.35 8.68
N PRO A 427 33.20 2.90 9.26
CA PRO A 427 33.08 3.79 10.42
C PRO A 427 32.37 5.09 10.04
N PHE A 428 31.48 5.62 10.89
CA PHE A 428 30.55 6.70 10.54
C PHE A 428 31.20 7.92 9.87
N TRP A 429 32.12 8.61 10.57
CA TRP A 429 32.69 9.87 10.07
C TRP A 429 33.57 9.69 8.82
N PRO A 430 34.49 8.70 8.75
CA PRO A 430 35.18 8.37 7.50
C PRO A 430 34.24 8.11 6.33
N THR A 431 33.16 7.34 6.55
CA THR A 431 32.16 7.04 5.51
C THR A 431 31.39 8.27 5.07
N PHE A 432 31.02 9.16 6.01
CA PHE A 432 30.42 10.45 5.69
C PHE A 432 31.38 11.34 4.89
N HIS A 433 32.66 11.44 5.28
CA HIS A 433 33.64 12.23 4.55
C HIS A 433 33.86 11.69 3.13
N ASN A 434 33.97 10.37 2.97
CA ASN A 434 34.03 9.71 1.67
C ASN A 434 32.80 10.03 0.81
N LEU A 435 31.59 9.94 1.38
CA LEU A 435 30.35 10.34 0.70
C LEU A 435 30.37 11.81 0.28
N THR A 436 30.81 12.73 1.14
CA THR A 436 30.94 14.16 0.78
C THR A 436 32.00 14.41 -0.29
N ASN A 437 33.06 13.61 -0.37
CA ASN A 437 34.05 13.69 -1.44
C ASN A 437 33.48 13.23 -2.79
N ILE A 438 32.69 12.15 -2.81
CA ILE A 438 32.00 11.67 -4.01
C ILE A 438 30.97 12.69 -4.49
N ILE A 439 30.11 13.19 -3.59
CA ILE A 439 29.13 14.25 -3.87
C ILE A 439 29.86 15.52 -4.37
N GLY A 440 30.98 15.88 -3.73
CA GLY A 440 31.77 17.06 -4.11
C GLY A 440 32.37 16.95 -5.51
N HIS A 441 32.81 15.76 -5.92
CA HIS A 441 33.28 15.50 -7.28
C HIS A 441 32.15 15.55 -8.32
N ILE A 442 31.00 14.93 -8.04
CA ILE A 442 29.89 14.85 -9.01
C ILE A 442 29.17 16.20 -9.16
N PHE A 443 28.98 16.94 -8.07
CA PHE A 443 28.11 18.13 -8.02
C PHE A 443 28.86 19.44 -7.73
N GLY A 444 30.19 19.43 -7.70
CA GLY A 444 31.01 20.62 -7.44
C GLY A 444 30.92 21.15 -6.01
N LEU A 445 30.55 20.33 -5.02
CA LEU A 445 30.29 20.79 -3.65
C LEU A 445 31.48 20.66 -2.71
N GLN A 446 31.66 21.64 -1.81
CA GLN A 446 32.60 21.59 -0.70
C GLN A 446 31.84 21.59 0.63
N PHE A 447 32.16 20.63 1.50
CA PHE A 447 31.68 20.55 2.89
C PHE A 447 32.83 20.91 3.83
N LYS A 448 32.73 22.05 4.50
CA LYS A 448 33.72 22.56 5.45
C LYS A 448 33.21 22.40 6.87
N ASP A 449 33.86 21.55 7.67
CA ASP A 449 33.57 21.43 9.10
C ASP A 449 33.83 22.78 9.80
N ILE A 450 32.82 23.28 10.50
CA ILE A 450 32.82 24.52 11.28
C ILE A 450 32.32 24.28 12.71
N THR A 451 32.36 23.03 13.19
CA THR A 451 31.86 22.65 14.54
C THR A 451 32.52 23.47 15.67
N GLU A 452 33.79 23.81 15.52
CA GLU A 452 34.57 24.62 16.49
C GLU A 452 34.41 26.14 16.31
N SER A 453 33.42 26.62 15.55
CA SER A 453 33.17 28.06 15.34
C SER A 453 32.41 28.76 16.49
N GLY A 454 32.06 28.03 17.55
CA GLY A 454 31.33 28.56 18.71
C GLY A 454 29.79 28.56 18.56
N LEU A 455 29.27 27.99 17.47
CA LEU A 455 27.84 27.79 17.27
C LEU A 455 27.27 26.75 18.25
N GLU A 456 26.06 27.00 18.78
CA GLU A 456 25.40 26.08 19.70
C GLU A 456 25.01 24.75 19.05
N ARG A 457 24.95 23.68 19.85
CA ARG A 457 24.59 22.32 19.42
C ARG A 457 23.71 21.67 20.48
N ALA A 458 22.70 20.91 20.06
CA ALA A 458 21.85 20.16 20.98
C ALA A 458 22.58 18.96 21.63
N HIS A 459 23.69 18.49 21.04
CA HIS A 459 24.54 17.45 21.64
C HIS A 459 26.03 17.65 21.29
N PRO A 460 26.99 17.31 22.17
CA PRO A 460 28.43 17.45 21.90
C PRO A 460 28.96 16.61 20.72
N ASP A 461 28.28 15.51 20.36
CA ASP A 461 28.64 14.69 19.18
C ASP A 461 28.21 15.30 17.84
N ALA A 462 27.29 16.27 17.87
CA ALA A 462 26.78 16.86 16.65
C ALA A 462 27.85 17.73 15.97
N ARG A 463 27.84 17.75 14.64
CA ARG A 463 28.77 18.56 13.83
C ARG A 463 28.03 19.51 12.91
N ILE A 464 28.70 20.59 12.53
CA ILE A 464 28.16 21.64 11.67
C ILE A 464 29.09 21.81 10.48
N PHE A 465 28.55 21.73 9.26
CA PHE A 465 29.28 21.94 8.02
C PHE A 465 28.73 23.15 7.27
N SER A 466 29.59 24.10 6.90
CA SER A 466 29.30 25.07 5.84
C SER A 466 29.39 24.34 4.50
N VAL A 467 28.42 24.57 3.61
CA VAL A 467 28.37 23.90 2.30
C VAL A 467 28.43 24.95 1.19
N ARG A 468 29.36 24.79 0.25
CA ARG A 468 29.61 25.74 -0.84
C ARG A 468 29.54 25.03 -2.19
N ASP A 469 28.95 25.67 -3.19
CA ASP A 469 29.08 25.30 -4.59
C ASP A 469 30.37 25.93 -5.15
N MET A 470 31.33 25.09 -5.53
CA MET A 470 32.64 25.50 -6.06
C MET A 470 32.58 25.82 -7.56
N THR A 471 31.49 25.48 -8.25
CA THR A 471 31.24 25.82 -9.65
C THR A 471 30.68 27.24 -9.77
N THR A 472 29.90 27.72 -8.78
CA THR A 472 29.40 29.11 -8.70
C THR A 472 30.12 30.00 -7.66
N ASP A 473 31.05 29.45 -6.87
CA ASP A 473 31.73 30.09 -5.72
C ASP A 473 30.75 30.56 -4.61
N GLU A 474 29.62 29.87 -4.47
CA GLU A 474 28.45 30.36 -3.72
C GLU A 474 28.18 29.52 -2.47
N HIS A 475 27.85 30.19 -1.36
CA HIS A 475 27.54 29.52 -0.09
C HIS A 475 26.07 29.09 -0.05
N LEU A 476 25.83 27.78 0.16
CA LEU A 476 24.51 27.15 0.11
C LEU A 476 23.82 27.08 1.50
N GLY A 477 24.50 27.54 2.55
CA GLY A 477 24.05 27.45 3.94
C GLY A 477 24.82 26.40 4.76
N ARG A 478 24.15 25.86 5.80
CA ARG A 478 24.77 24.98 6.81
C ARG A 478 24.01 23.68 7.00
N LEU A 479 24.76 22.60 7.21
CA LEU A 479 24.29 21.26 7.53
C LEU A 479 24.70 20.89 8.96
N TYR A 480 23.72 20.78 9.86
CA TYR A 480 23.88 20.19 11.19
C TYR A 480 23.70 18.68 11.10
N ILE A 481 24.55 17.89 11.77
CA ILE A 481 24.49 16.42 11.77
C ILE A 481 24.62 15.90 13.21
N ASP A 482 23.57 15.25 13.72
CA ASP A 482 23.55 14.55 15.01
C ASP A 482 23.40 13.04 14.77
N PRO A 483 24.50 12.28 14.71
CA PRO A 483 24.51 10.95 14.09
C PRO A 483 24.07 9.79 14.99
N TYR A 484 24.25 9.92 16.32
CA TYR A 484 24.24 8.78 17.24
C TYR A 484 22.96 8.66 18.06
N ASP A 485 22.51 7.43 18.26
CA ASP A 485 21.38 7.10 19.13
C ASP A 485 21.75 7.15 20.62
N ARG A 486 20.81 7.55 21.48
CA ARG A 486 20.99 7.77 22.93
C ARG A 486 19.65 7.90 23.65
N GLU A 487 19.64 7.77 24.98
CA GLU A 487 18.40 7.71 25.78
C GLU A 487 17.49 8.95 25.65
N SER A 488 18.02 10.18 25.62
CA SER A 488 17.22 11.41 25.43
C SER A 488 16.80 11.68 23.98
N LYS A 489 17.22 10.83 23.04
CA LYS A 489 16.85 10.94 21.62
C LYS A 489 15.47 10.38 21.37
N ARG A 490 14.77 10.89 20.36
CA ARG A 490 13.43 10.42 19.98
C ARG A 490 13.31 10.32 18.46
N GLY A 491 12.58 9.31 17.99
CA GLY A 491 12.41 9.04 16.55
C GLY A 491 13.51 8.15 15.97
N GLY A 492 14.15 8.61 14.90
CA GLY A 492 15.14 7.86 14.13
C GLY A 492 15.76 8.75 13.05
N TRP A 493 16.23 8.16 11.94
CA TRP A 493 16.79 8.90 10.82
C TRP A 493 15.80 9.91 10.23
N ASN A 494 16.20 11.18 10.15
CA ASN A 494 15.37 12.29 9.68
C ASN A 494 16.23 13.41 9.07
N THR A 495 15.66 14.18 8.14
CA THR A 495 16.29 15.39 7.58
C THR A 495 15.25 16.51 7.52
N LEU A 496 15.52 17.60 8.24
CA LEU A 496 14.64 18.78 8.34
C LEU A 496 15.27 19.97 7.61
N LEU A 497 14.44 20.75 6.90
CA LEU A 497 14.82 22.08 6.45
C LEU A 497 14.50 23.06 7.58
N GLY A 498 15.52 23.42 8.35
CA GLY A 498 15.41 24.35 9.48
C GLY A 498 14.99 25.75 9.07
N ARG A 499 15.64 26.33 8.05
CA ARG A 499 15.37 27.70 7.57
C ARG A 499 15.76 27.86 6.10
N MET A 500 15.05 28.72 5.38
CA MET A 500 15.49 29.23 4.07
C MET A 500 16.67 30.21 4.22
N GLU A 501 17.33 30.56 3.12
CA GLU A 501 18.23 31.73 3.12
C GLU A 501 17.41 33.04 3.17
N SER A 502 17.99 34.10 3.74
CA SER A 502 17.41 35.45 3.65
C SER A 502 18.52 36.46 3.38
N GLN A 503 18.71 36.81 2.11
CA GLN A 503 19.79 37.69 1.65
C GLN A 503 19.63 39.13 2.19
N SER A 504 18.39 39.59 2.41
CA SER A 504 18.09 40.90 3.01
C SER A 504 18.43 40.98 4.50
N ARG A 505 18.35 39.85 5.22
CA ARG A 505 18.67 39.75 6.67
C ARG A 505 20.07 39.19 6.95
N GLY A 506 20.76 38.67 5.94
CA GLY A 506 22.07 38.02 6.08
C GLY A 506 22.00 36.65 6.76
N LEU A 507 20.89 35.91 6.59
CA LEU A 507 20.64 34.62 7.24
C LEU A 507 20.96 33.45 6.30
N ASP A 508 21.72 32.47 6.79
CA ASP A 508 22.00 31.24 6.07
C ASP A 508 20.76 30.33 5.96
N LYS A 509 20.68 29.55 4.89
CA LYS A 509 19.82 28.36 4.84
C LYS A 509 20.32 27.32 5.85
N LEU A 510 19.43 26.74 6.63
CA LEU A 510 19.76 25.75 7.66
C LEU A 510 19.10 24.40 7.36
N VAL A 511 19.89 23.33 7.35
CA VAL A 511 19.41 21.95 7.18
C VAL A 511 19.93 21.09 8.33
N TYR A 512 19.07 20.27 8.91
CA TYR A 512 19.37 19.42 10.05
C TYR A 512 19.22 17.95 9.68
N LEU A 513 20.25 17.12 9.94
CA LEU A 513 20.24 15.68 9.75
C LEU A 513 20.36 14.99 11.12
N VAL A 514 19.34 14.23 11.48
CA VAL A 514 19.32 13.41 12.70
C VAL A 514 19.48 11.95 12.29
N GLY A 515 20.45 11.25 12.85
CA GLY A 515 20.70 9.82 12.60
C GLY A 515 20.49 8.95 13.83
N SER A 516 20.38 7.63 13.63
CA SER A 516 20.39 6.62 14.70
C SER A 516 21.44 5.54 14.40
N ALA A 517 22.70 5.97 14.28
CA ALA A 517 23.86 5.08 14.32
C ALA A 517 24.21 4.76 15.78
N ILE A 518 24.87 3.63 16.05
CA ILE A 518 25.34 3.32 17.42
C ILE A 518 26.42 4.32 17.83
N ALA A 519 26.34 4.85 19.05
CA ALA A 519 27.35 5.73 19.61
C ALA A 519 28.72 5.01 19.71
N PRO A 520 29.85 5.71 19.46
CA PRO A 520 31.18 5.14 19.70
C PRO A 520 31.38 4.86 21.20
N THR A 521 32.20 3.85 21.50
CA THR A 521 32.69 3.55 22.85
C THR A 521 34.19 3.82 22.94
N GLU A 522 34.77 3.76 24.14
CA GLU A 522 36.23 3.88 24.34
C GLU A 522 37.05 2.89 23.50
N ASN A 523 36.47 1.73 23.16
CA ASN A 523 37.15 0.61 22.51
C ASN A 523 36.70 0.37 21.05
N SER A 524 35.64 1.02 20.58
CA SER A 524 35.11 0.81 19.22
C SER A 524 34.45 2.08 18.65
N PRO A 525 34.77 2.51 17.41
CA PRO A 525 34.07 3.60 16.77
C PRO A 525 32.64 3.20 16.37
N SER A 526 31.81 4.20 16.08
CA SER A 526 30.50 3.98 15.44
C SER A 526 30.68 3.32 14.07
N LEU A 527 30.24 2.07 13.92
CA LEU A 527 30.27 1.30 12.67
C LEU A 527 28.88 1.20 12.04
N LEU A 528 28.81 1.32 10.71
CA LEU A 528 27.57 1.24 9.95
C LEU A 528 27.37 -0.15 9.35
N HIS A 529 26.29 -0.82 9.73
CA HIS A 529 25.75 -1.92 8.94
C HIS A 529 25.20 -1.41 7.60
N HIS A 530 25.13 -2.23 6.55
CA HIS A 530 24.69 -1.80 5.21
C HIS A 530 23.31 -1.10 5.22
N GLN A 531 22.41 -1.51 6.11
CA GLN A 531 21.11 -0.85 6.33
C GLN A 531 21.25 0.59 6.83
N GLN A 532 22.15 0.85 7.80
CA GLN A 532 22.41 2.20 8.31
C GLN A 532 23.21 3.03 7.30
N LEU A 533 24.09 2.41 6.51
CA LEU A 533 24.76 3.03 5.39
C LEU A 533 23.74 3.55 4.36
N GLN A 534 22.76 2.73 3.97
CA GLN A 534 21.65 3.15 3.11
C GLN A 534 20.87 4.34 3.70
N GLN A 535 20.61 4.38 5.02
CA GLN A 535 19.98 5.55 5.65
C GLN A 535 20.86 6.79 5.56
N LEU A 536 22.16 6.68 5.85
CA LEU A 536 23.11 7.81 5.74
C LEU A 536 23.09 8.42 4.33
N LEU A 537 23.18 7.59 3.29
CA LEU A 537 23.20 8.07 1.91
C LEU A 537 21.87 8.73 1.50
N PHE A 538 20.73 8.15 1.89
CA PHE A 538 19.41 8.74 1.63
C PHE A 538 19.25 10.09 2.33
N HIS A 539 19.60 10.19 3.62
CA HIS A 539 19.41 11.39 4.42
C HIS A 539 20.41 12.52 4.10
N VAL A 540 21.64 12.19 3.69
CA VAL A 540 22.59 13.15 3.11
C VAL A 540 22.11 13.60 1.72
N GLY A 541 21.55 12.69 0.90
CA GLY A 541 20.93 13.04 -0.38
C GLY A 541 19.77 14.03 -0.22
N ARG A 542 18.92 13.83 0.78
CA ARG A 542 17.87 14.80 1.15
C ARG A 542 18.47 16.14 1.57
N ALA A 543 19.50 16.13 2.40
CA ALA A 543 20.12 17.37 2.87
C ALA A 543 20.72 18.18 1.71
N VAL A 544 21.39 17.50 0.78
CA VAL A 544 21.95 18.12 -0.43
C VAL A 544 20.85 18.63 -1.38
N GLN A 545 19.73 17.91 -1.52
CA GLN A 545 18.56 18.38 -2.28
C GLN A 545 18.00 19.71 -1.71
N MET A 546 17.88 19.82 -0.38
CA MET A 546 17.42 21.03 0.31
C MET A 546 18.42 22.19 0.17
N LEU A 547 19.72 21.92 0.34
CA LEU A 547 20.79 22.92 0.21
C LEU A 547 20.90 23.47 -1.22
N LEU A 548 20.80 22.62 -2.23
CA LEU A 548 20.92 23.00 -3.64
C LEU A 548 19.74 23.81 -4.18
N SER A 549 18.52 23.58 -3.67
CA SER A 549 17.30 24.22 -4.19
C SER A 549 17.36 25.75 -4.11
N ARG A 550 17.02 26.43 -5.22
CA ARG A 550 17.12 27.90 -5.37
C ARG A 550 15.77 28.61 -5.32
N SER A 551 14.75 27.94 -4.79
CA SER A 551 13.51 28.61 -4.44
C SER A 551 13.77 29.60 -3.30
N PRO A 552 13.25 30.84 -3.36
CA PRO A 552 13.14 31.70 -2.18
C PRO A 552 11.99 31.24 -1.27
N TYR A 553 10.94 30.64 -1.84
CA TYR A 553 9.74 30.19 -1.14
C TYR A 553 9.88 28.75 -0.65
N ARG A 554 9.52 28.51 0.61
CA ARG A 554 9.64 27.17 1.23
C ARG A 554 8.79 26.12 0.54
N ASP A 555 7.51 26.41 0.27
CA ASP A 555 6.53 25.46 -0.28
C ASP A 555 6.94 24.85 -1.62
N VAL A 556 7.71 25.60 -2.44
CA VAL A 556 8.22 25.13 -3.73
C VAL A 556 9.74 24.87 -3.74
N ALA A 557 10.37 24.79 -2.56
CA ALA A 557 11.78 24.40 -2.42
C ALA A 557 12.02 22.91 -2.70
N ILE A 558 11.15 22.02 -2.22
CA ILE A 558 11.06 20.58 -2.58
C ILE A 558 9.59 20.14 -2.52
N PRO A 559 9.19 18.98 -3.06
CA PRO A 559 7.80 18.54 -2.96
C PRO A 559 7.48 18.04 -1.54
N TRP A 560 6.72 18.83 -0.79
CA TRP A 560 6.35 18.55 0.60
C TRP A 560 5.15 17.62 0.74
N ALA A 561 5.10 16.93 1.88
CA ALA A 561 3.95 16.19 2.38
C ALA A 561 3.43 16.88 3.65
N PRO A 562 2.11 16.82 3.97
CA PRO A 562 1.09 15.96 3.36
C PRO A 562 0.35 16.52 2.14
N PHE A 563 0.72 17.71 1.65
CA PHE A 563 -0.01 18.49 0.64
C PHE A 563 -0.32 17.74 -0.67
N TYR A 564 -1.52 17.99 -1.20
CA TYR A 564 -2.03 17.31 -2.39
C TYR A 564 -1.40 17.83 -3.71
N ALA A 565 -0.96 19.08 -3.79
CA ALA A 565 -0.42 19.74 -4.98
C ALA A 565 1.04 19.36 -5.34
N SER A 566 1.76 18.71 -4.43
CA SER A 566 3.18 18.35 -4.59
C SER A 566 3.39 17.10 -5.46
N ASP A 567 4.38 17.10 -6.37
CA ASP A 567 4.89 15.94 -7.13
C ASP A 567 5.63 14.92 -6.22
N TRP A 568 4.90 14.39 -5.23
CA TRP A 568 5.50 13.69 -4.11
C TRP A 568 6.00 12.29 -4.44
N ASP A 569 5.49 11.68 -5.52
CA ASP A 569 5.95 10.41 -6.08
C ASP A 569 7.37 10.46 -6.66
N ALA A 570 7.83 11.65 -7.06
CA ALA A 570 9.18 11.92 -7.54
C ALA A 570 10.13 12.54 -6.49
N ALA A 571 9.61 13.00 -5.35
CA ALA A 571 10.35 13.79 -4.36
C ALA A 571 11.62 13.12 -3.81
N ASP A 572 11.65 11.78 -3.78
CA ASP A 572 12.70 10.98 -3.15
C ASP A 572 13.74 10.46 -4.15
N MET A 573 13.58 10.79 -5.44
CA MET A 573 14.43 10.33 -6.55
C MET A 573 15.92 10.59 -6.34
N PHE A 574 16.32 11.77 -5.84
CA PHE A 574 17.72 12.09 -5.58
C PHE A 574 18.29 11.45 -4.28
N PRO A 575 17.57 11.48 -3.14
CA PRO A 575 17.87 10.63 -1.99
C PRO A 575 18.09 9.15 -2.36
N ALA A 576 17.22 8.58 -3.18
CA ALA A 576 17.34 7.21 -3.67
C ALA A 576 18.54 7.03 -4.62
N PHE A 577 18.82 7.98 -5.53
CA PHE A 577 20.01 7.94 -6.39
C PHE A 577 21.31 7.78 -5.58
N LEU A 578 21.47 8.53 -4.48
CA LEU A 578 22.62 8.29 -3.58
C LEU A 578 22.51 6.94 -2.86
N GLN A 579 21.34 6.58 -2.33
CA GLN A 579 21.13 5.29 -1.64
C GLN A 579 21.55 4.08 -2.49
N PHE A 580 21.39 4.14 -3.83
CA PHE A 580 21.80 3.07 -4.75
C PHE A 580 23.32 2.91 -4.92
N PHE A 581 24.16 3.83 -4.42
CA PHE A 581 25.63 3.73 -4.55
C PHE A 581 26.20 2.45 -3.93
N ILE A 582 25.56 1.92 -2.89
CA ILE A 582 25.99 0.66 -2.23
C ILE A 582 25.84 -0.59 -3.09
N TYR A 583 25.13 -0.52 -4.23
CA TYR A 583 25.01 -1.59 -5.23
C TYR A 583 25.91 -1.38 -6.46
N LYS A 584 26.76 -0.34 -6.46
CA LYS A 584 27.73 -0.03 -7.51
C LYS A 584 29.15 -0.28 -6.97
N PRO A 585 29.89 -1.33 -7.41
CA PRO A 585 31.14 -1.74 -6.77
C PRO A 585 32.16 -0.61 -6.55
N ASN A 586 32.43 0.19 -7.58
CA ASN A 586 33.37 1.31 -7.51
C ASN A 586 32.94 2.39 -6.48
N LEU A 587 31.63 2.62 -6.31
CA LEU A 587 31.10 3.58 -5.35
C LEU A 587 31.09 2.99 -3.94
N LEU A 588 30.75 1.70 -3.77
CA LEU A 588 30.89 0.98 -2.51
C LEU A 588 32.33 1.00 -2.00
N GLN A 589 33.31 0.76 -2.87
CA GLN A 589 34.74 0.91 -2.57
C GLN A 589 35.09 2.35 -2.20
N SER A 590 34.60 3.34 -2.96
CA SER A 590 34.85 4.77 -2.69
C SER A 590 34.23 5.27 -1.38
N LEU A 591 33.14 4.66 -0.92
CA LEU A 591 32.53 4.90 0.39
C LEU A 591 33.33 4.24 1.52
N SER A 592 33.99 3.11 1.24
CA SER A 592 34.70 2.30 2.24
C SER A 592 35.99 2.96 2.75
N SER A 593 36.35 2.61 3.98
CA SER A 593 37.67 2.83 4.58
C SER A 593 38.49 1.54 4.56
N PRO A 594 39.83 1.60 4.69
CA PRO A 594 40.63 0.43 5.01
C PRO A 594 40.13 -0.23 6.30
N HIS A 595 39.96 -1.55 6.27
CA HIS A 595 39.36 -2.36 7.33
C HIS A 595 40.02 -2.11 8.69
N LEU A 596 39.24 -1.82 9.74
CA LEU A 596 39.81 -1.43 11.03
C LEU A 596 40.80 -2.42 11.64
N ILE A 597 40.54 -3.74 11.52
CA ILE A 597 41.44 -4.78 12.03
C ILE A 597 42.58 -5.09 11.03
N SER A 598 42.28 -5.78 9.93
CA SER A 598 43.26 -6.28 8.94
C SER A 598 44.00 -5.21 8.11
N LYS A 599 43.48 -3.97 8.06
CA LYS A 599 43.94 -2.85 7.21
C LYS A 599 43.82 -3.08 5.69
N SER A 600 43.14 -4.14 5.24
CA SER A 600 42.84 -4.38 3.83
C SER A 600 41.81 -3.37 3.27
N THR A 601 41.83 -3.13 1.97
CA THR A 601 40.75 -2.46 1.22
C THR A 601 39.84 -3.49 0.57
N ILE A 602 38.58 -3.14 0.29
CA ILE A 602 37.66 -4.02 -0.45
C ILE A 602 38.16 -4.18 -1.90
N SER A 603 38.45 -5.41 -2.34
CA SER A 603 38.83 -5.68 -3.72
C SER A 603 37.65 -5.55 -4.69
N ASP A 604 37.91 -5.40 -5.99
CA ASP A 604 36.86 -5.27 -7.02
C ASP A 604 35.93 -6.50 -7.04
N GLU A 605 36.49 -7.69 -6.81
CA GLU A 605 35.77 -8.95 -6.69
C GLU A 605 34.89 -9.00 -5.43
N GLN A 606 35.43 -8.60 -4.27
CA GLN A 606 34.67 -8.48 -3.03
C GLN A 606 33.54 -7.46 -3.16
N ALA A 607 33.82 -6.29 -3.72
CA ALA A 607 32.83 -5.23 -3.93
C ALA A 607 31.69 -5.70 -4.85
N ASN A 608 32.02 -6.41 -5.93
CA ASN A 608 31.03 -7.04 -6.80
C ASN A 608 30.18 -8.09 -6.05
N SER A 609 30.80 -9.00 -5.30
CA SER A 609 30.08 -10.00 -4.48
C SER A 609 29.16 -9.34 -3.44
N ILE A 610 29.60 -8.29 -2.76
CA ILE A 610 28.78 -7.54 -1.80
C ILE A 610 27.59 -6.87 -2.49
N CYS A 611 27.81 -6.13 -3.59
CA CYS A 611 26.73 -5.47 -4.32
C CYS A 611 25.69 -6.48 -4.85
N LEU A 612 26.13 -7.65 -5.31
CA LEU A 612 25.25 -8.73 -5.77
C LEU A 612 24.49 -9.41 -4.61
N ALA A 613 25.14 -9.64 -3.46
CA ALA A 613 24.48 -10.16 -2.26
C ALA A 613 23.37 -9.23 -1.76
N LEU A 614 23.66 -7.94 -1.63
CA LEU A 614 22.67 -6.94 -1.21
C LEU A 614 21.50 -6.85 -2.20
N SER A 615 21.79 -6.90 -3.51
CA SER A 615 20.75 -6.90 -4.57
C SER A 615 19.90 -8.18 -4.60
N ARG A 616 20.49 -9.33 -4.22
CA ARG A 616 19.79 -10.62 -4.17
C ARG A 616 18.87 -10.72 -2.95
N ALA A 617 19.31 -10.20 -1.80
CA ALA A 617 18.54 -10.22 -0.56
C ALA A 617 17.23 -9.41 -0.64
N THR A 618 17.20 -8.33 -1.42
CA THR A 618 16.02 -7.43 -1.51
C THR A 618 14.87 -7.96 -2.35
N LEU A 619 15.05 -9.02 -3.16
CA LEU A 619 14.06 -9.48 -4.14
C LEU A 619 12.66 -9.74 -3.54
N TRP A 620 12.61 -10.39 -2.38
CA TRP A 620 11.34 -10.64 -1.66
C TRP A 620 10.63 -9.34 -1.29
N GLU A 621 11.35 -8.38 -0.72
CA GLU A 621 10.77 -7.11 -0.28
C GLU A 621 10.36 -6.21 -1.46
N SER A 622 11.08 -6.23 -2.58
CA SER A 622 10.65 -5.57 -3.82
C SER A 622 9.38 -6.20 -4.40
N TYR A 623 9.29 -7.54 -4.43
CA TYR A 623 8.10 -8.23 -4.93
C TYR A 623 6.88 -8.08 -3.99
N ARG A 624 7.10 -8.11 -2.67
CA ARG A 624 6.08 -7.78 -1.67
C ARG A 624 5.61 -6.33 -1.76
N SER A 625 6.51 -5.39 -2.09
CA SER A 625 6.15 -3.98 -2.34
C SER A 625 5.31 -3.81 -3.60
N LEU A 626 5.53 -4.63 -4.63
CA LEU A 626 4.76 -4.63 -5.87
C LEU A 626 3.34 -5.13 -5.65
N PHE A 627 3.16 -6.22 -4.90
CA PHE A 627 1.83 -6.67 -4.45
C PHE A 627 1.07 -5.56 -3.71
N TRP A 628 1.70 -4.92 -2.70
CA TRP A 628 1.03 -3.87 -1.92
C TRP A 628 0.72 -2.61 -2.74
N ALA A 629 1.56 -2.27 -3.74
CA ALA A 629 1.28 -1.17 -4.67
C ALA A 629 0.08 -1.45 -5.58
N ASP A 630 -0.07 -2.70 -6.04
CA ASP A 630 -1.17 -3.13 -6.91
C ASP A 630 -2.49 -3.27 -6.11
N TYR A 631 -2.43 -3.77 -4.87
CA TYR A 631 -3.58 -3.82 -3.95
C TYR A 631 -4.07 -2.41 -3.58
N ASP A 632 -3.16 -1.51 -3.19
CA ASP A 632 -3.47 -0.11 -2.85
C ASP A 632 -4.13 0.63 -4.02
N LEU A 633 -3.59 0.48 -5.23
CA LEU A 633 -4.21 1.07 -6.42
C LEU A 633 -5.62 0.49 -6.65
N THR A 634 -5.77 -0.84 -6.57
CA THR A 634 -7.05 -1.53 -6.86
C THR A 634 -8.16 -1.20 -5.87
N ILE A 635 -7.85 -1.10 -4.57
CA ILE A 635 -8.87 -0.85 -3.54
C ILE A 635 -9.39 0.61 -3.55
N PHE A 636 -8.63 1.54 -4.15
CA PHE A 636 -8.96 2.97 -4.28
C PHE A 636 -9.33 3.43 -5.70
N GLU A 637 -9.12 2.58 -6.72
CA GLU A 637 -9.61 2.75 -8.10
C GLU A 637 -11.04 2.19 -8.29
N MET A 638 -11.48 1.24 -7.45
CA MET A 638 -12.79 0.58 -7.53
C MET A 638 -13.97 1.55 -7.31
N GLU A 639 -14.72 1.85 -8.39
CA GLU A 639 -15.82 2.83 -8.38
C GLU A 639 -17.03 2.46 -7.51
N ASP A 640 -17.32 1.16 -7.31
CA ASP A 640 -18.31 0.67 -6.36
C ASP A 640 -17.70 -0.39 -5.45
N ARG A 641 -17.40 0.02 -4.20
CA ARG A 641 -16.83 -0.87 -3.17
C ARG A 641 -17.73 -2.07 -2.83
N LYS A 642 -19.04 -2.00 -3.08
CA LYS A 642 -19.98 -3.11 -2.78
C LYS A 642 -19.76 -4.34 -3.66
N GLN A 643 -19.06 -4.19 -4.79
CA GLN A 643 -18.66 -5.32 -5.64
C GLN A 643 -17.69 -6.28 -4.92
N LYS A 644 -16.85 -5.78 -4.00
CA LYS A 644 -15.87 -6.61 -3.29
C LYS A 644 -15.46 -6.03 -1.95
N PHE A 645 -15.71 -6.81 -0.91
CA PHE A 645 -15.20 -6.58 0.45
C PHE A 645 -13.66 -6.64 0.48
N TRP A 646 -13.03 -5.80 1.31
CA TRP A 646 -11.56 -5.63 1.32
C TRP A 646 -10.77 -6.93 1.51
N LEU A 647 -11.33 -7.89 2.25
CA LEU A 647 -10.71 -9.16 2.61
C LEU A 647 -10.69 -10.15 1.43
N ASP A 648 -11.75 -10.19 0.64
CA ASP A 648 -11.84 -11.08 -0.52
C ASP A 648 -11.00 -10.57 -1.68
N LEU A 649 -10.93 -9.24 -1.86
CA LEU A 649 -9.96 -8.60 -2.74
C LEU A 649 -8.52 -8.94 -2.31
N TYR A 650 -8.21 -8.80 -1.02
CA TYR A 650 -6.88 -9.11 -0.48
C TYR A 650 -6.49 -10.58 -0.69
N ARG A 651 -7.39 -11.52 -0.36
CA ARG A 651 -7.14 -12.97 -0.47
C ARG A 651 -6.99 -13.44 -1.92
N GLU A 652 -7.76 -12.88 -2.84
CA GLU A 652 -7.66 -13.20 -4.28
C GLU A 652 -6.33 -12.72 -4.86
N MET A 653 -5.97 -11.45 -4.64
CA MET A 653 -4.70 -10.90 -5.13
C MET A 653 -3.49 -11.59 -4.46
N SER A 654 -3.56 -11.87 -3.16
CA SER A 654 -2.48 -12.56 -2.43
C SER A 654 -2.23 -13.98 -2.98
N LYS A 655 -3.30 -14.72 -3.30
CA LYS A 655 -3.23 -16.03 -3.98
C LYS A 655 -2.65 -15.94 -5.40
N GLU A 656 -2.84 -14.82 -6.10
CA GLU A 656 -2.26 -14.63 -7.43
C GLU A 656 -0.75 -14.34 -7.36
N TYR A 657 -0.34 -13.45 -6.46
CA TYR A 657 1.06 -13.03 -6.31
C TYR A 657 1.93 -14.09 -5.62
N PHE A 658 1.45 -14.79 -4.60
CA PHE A 658 2.30 -15.63 -3.75
C PHE A 658 1.96 -17.13 -3.82
N PRO A 659 2.96 -18.04 -3.81
CA PRO A 659 2.76 -19.48 -3.85
C PRO A 659 2.34 -20.09 -2.49
N PHE A 660 2.17 -19.27 -1.46
CA PHE A 660 1.83 -19.75 -0.11
C PHE A 660 0.35 -20.06 0.01
N LYS A 661 0.01 -21.06 0.83
CA LYS A 661 -1.38 -21.33 1.21
C LYS A 661 -1.87 -20.17 2.10
N PRO A 662 -3.01 -19.51 1.79
CA PRO A 662 -3.51 -18.44 2.64
C PRO A 662 -3.74 -18.93 4.08
N GLY A 663 -3.20 -18.19 5.05
CA GLY A 663 -3.54 -18.41 6.46
C GLY A 663 -5.00 -18.04 6.70
N LYS A 664 -5.71 -18.82 7.53
CA LYS A 664 -7.11 -18.51 7.87
C LYS A 664 -7.25 -17.08 8.41
N ASN A 665 -6.29 -16.69 9.26
CA ASN A 665 -6.29 -15.47 10.05
C ASN A 665 -5.35 -14.39 9.47
N ASP A 666 -5.03 -14.47 8.17
CA ASP A 666 -4.29 -13.41 7.47
C ASP A 666 -5.21 -12.22 7.17
N TYR A 667 -5.06 -11.17 7.98
CA TYR A 667 -5.88 -9.96 7.96
C TYR A 667 -5.01 -8.70 7.82
N GLN A 668 -3.82 -8.79 7.21
CA GLN A 668 -2.83 -7.69 7.15
C GLN A 668 -3.38 -6.28 6.83
N PRO A 669 -4.36 -6.08 5.92
CA PRO A 669 -4.98 -4.77 5.69
C PRO A 669 -5.55 -4.10 6.95
N CYS A 670 -6.01 -4.84 7.96
CA CYS A 670 -6.44 -4.31 9.25
C CYS A 670 -5.33 -3.61 10.05
N SER A 671 -4.05 -3.90 9.78
CA SER A 671 -2.91 -3.30 10.47
C SER A 671 -1.86 -2.63 9.56
N PHE A 672 -2.10 -2.59 8.24
CA PHE A 672 -1.22 -1.97 7.26
C PHE A 672 -1.32 -0.44 7.20
N ILE A 673 -0.80 0.21 8.25
CA ILE A 673 -0.65 1.68 8.40
C ILE A 673 -0.19 2.41 7.12
N PRO A 674 0.77 1.93 6.30
CA PRO A 674 1.25 2.66 5.13
C PRO A 674 0.19 2.99 4.06
N ILE A 675 -0.93 2.26 4.04
CA ILE A 675 -2.08 2.53 3.16
C ILE A 675 -3.16 3.27 3.95
N PHE A 676 -3.75 2.61 4.95
CA PHE A 676 -4.99 3.08 5.59
C PHE A 676 -4.76 4.07 6.73
N GLY A 677 -3.58 4.07 7.35
CA GLY A 677 -3.25 4.96 8.47
C GLY A 677 -2.81 6.36 8.05
N LEU A 678 -2.49 6.59 6.76
CA LEU A 678 -1.87 7.83 6.30
C LEU A 678 -2.63 8.39 5.08
N GLN A 679 -3.59 9.29 5.34
CA GLN A 679 -4.58 9.77 4.35
C GLN A 679 -4.06 10.15 2.95
N PRO A 680 -2.99 10.95 2.77
CA PRO A 680 -2.50 11.31 1.43
C PRO A 680 -1.71 10.17 0.74
N HIS A 681 -1.43 9.05 1.43
CA HIS A 681 -0.73 7.88 0.87
C HIS A 681 -1.67 6.85 0.23
N MET A 682 -2.98 6.93 0.50
CA MET A 682 -3.99 6.04 -0.09
C MET A 682 -3.94 6.14 -1.62
N GLY A 683 -3.78 5.01 -2.31
CA GLY A 683 -3.56 4.96 -3.77
C GLY A 683 -2.15 5.36 -4.23
N MET A 684 -1.21 5.63 -3.31
CA MET A 684 0.16 6.09 -3.61
C MET A 684 1.29 5.15 -3.17
N TYR A 685 1.03 3.93 -2.70
CA TYR A 685 2.07 3.00 -2.24
C TYR A 685 3.08 2.63 -3.35
N TYR A 686 2.67 2.70 -4.62
CA TYR A 686 3.55 2.55 -5.80
C TYR A 686 4.76 3.50 -5.81
N ARG A 687 4.66 4.65 -5.11
CA ARG A 687 5.68 5.70 -4.97
C ARG A 687 7.08 5.16 -4.70
N LYS A 688 7.19 4.14 -3.85
CA LYS A 688 8.48 3.50 -3.53
C LYS A 688 9.16 2.98 -4.81
N LEU A 689 8.46 2.13 -5.56
CA LEU A 689 8.97 1.50 -6.78
C LEU A 689 9.17 2.52 -7.92
N TRP A 690 8.34 3.57 -7.96
CA TRP A 690 8.48 4.68 -8.90
C TRP A 690 9.75 5.51 -8.64
N THR A 691 10.01 5.86 -7.38
CA THR A 691 11.25 6.51 -6.94
C THR A 691 12.48 5.62 -7.24
N GLU A 692 12.40 4.32 -6.94
CA GLU A 692 13.47 3.36 -7.25
C GLU A 692 13.77 3.29 -8.75
N MET A 693 12.74 3.23 -9.61
CA MET A 693 12.88 3.28 -11.07
C MET A 693 13.58 4.55 -11.55
N LEU A 694 13.14 5.73 -11.09
CA LEU A 694 13.70 7.02 -11.51
C LEU A 694 15.18 7.15 -11.09
N ALA A 695 15.51 6.71 -9.87
CA ALA A 695 16.89 6.70 -9.39
C ALA A 695 17.80 5.77 -10.22
N LEU A 696 17.29 4.61 -10.67
CA LEU A 696 18.02 3.66 -11.51
C LEU A 696 18.19 4.14 -12.96
N ASP A 697 17.22 4.86 -13.54
CA ASP A 697 17.33 5.47 -14.88
C ASP A 697 18.29 6.69 -14.89
N ILE A 698 18.40 7.41 -13.77
CA ILE A 698 19.52 8.36 -13.55
C ILE A 698 20.86 7.60 -13.51
N HIS A 699 20.97 6.48 -12.78
CA HIS A 699 22.18 5.65 -12.80
C HIS A 699 22.55 5.12 -14.19
N GLU A 700 21.59 4.64 -14.99
CA GLU A 700 21.84 4.23 -16.39
C GLU A 700 22.31 5.42 -17.27
N THR A 701 21.97 6.65 -16.89
CA THR A 701 22.46 7.87 -17.55
C THR A 701 23.92 8.16 -17.21
N PHE A 702 24.31 8.04 -15.93
CA PHE A 702 25.72 8.16 -15.51
C PHE A 702 26.60 6.99 -16.01
N ASP A 703 26.05 5.78 -16.16
CA ASP A 703 26.77 4.64 -16.76
C ASP A 703 27.01 4.80 -18.28
N TYR A 704 26.21 5.65 -18.95
CA TYR A 704 26.24 5.86 -20.40
C TYR A 704 27.01 7.13 -20.83
N GLU A 705 27.09 8.14 -19.97
CA GLU A 705 27.79 9.39 -20.23
C GLU A 705 29.15 9.41 -19.54
N ASP A 706 30.25 9.26 -20.31
CA ASP A 706 31.66 9.23 -19.86
C ASP A 706 32.16 10.49 -19.10
N ASP A 707 31.28 11.45 -18.82
CA ASP A 707 31.56 12.74 -18.15
C ASP A 707 30.63 12.91 -16.94
N VAL A 708 30.98 12.22 -15.85
CA VAL A 708 30.25 12.19 -14.58
C VAL A 708 30.04 13.60 -14.01
N VAL A 709 31.03 14.49 -14.12
CA VAL A 709 30.95 15.86 -13.60
C VAL A 709 29.92 16.67 -14.39
N LYS A 710 29.94 16.62 -15.71
CA LYS A 710 28.97 17.31 -16.56
C LYS A 710 27.55 16.73 -16.44
N THR A 711 27.43 15.43 -16.20
CA THR A 711 26.14 14.78 -15.94
C THR A 711 25.59 15.19 -14.57
N GLY A 712 26.45 15.28 -13.55
CA GLY A 712 26.12 15.78 -12.22
C GLY A 712 25.76 17.26 -12.19
N GLU A 713 26.53 18.12 -12.85
CA GLU A 713 26.20 19.55 -13.06
C GLU A 713 24.88 19.71 -13.81
N ARG A 714 24.58 18.88 -14.80
CA ARG A 714 23.26 18.88 -15.47
C ARG A 714 22.14 18.52 -14.50
N LEU A 715 22.28 17.43 -13.72
CA LEU A 715 21.29 17.01 -12.72
C LEU A 715 21.07 18.10 -11.64
N LYS A 716 22.16 18.74 -11.18
CA LYS A 716 22.13 19.90 -10.29
C LYS A 716 21.31 21.03 -10.90
N ALA A 717 21.68 21.49 -12.10
CA ALA A 717 21.04 22.62 -12.76
C ALA A 717 19.57 22.39 -13.14
N THR A 718 19.19 21.19 -13.57
CA THR A 718 17.82 20.92 -14.06
C THR A 718 16.86 20.39 -13.02
N VAL A 719 17.33 19.70 -11.96
CA VAL A 719 16.44 19.10 -10.93
C VAL A 719 16.72 19.70 -9.55
N LEU A 720 17.95 19.61 -9.05
CA LEU A 720 18.23 19.89 -7.63
C LEU A 720 18.10 21.38 -7.30
N SER A 721 18.70 22.23 -8.13
CA SER A 721 18.60 23.70 -8.01
C SER A 721 17.22 24.23 -8.40
N ARG A 722 16.42 23.48 -9.16
CA ARG A 722 15.04 23.85 -9.51
C ARG A 722 14.01 23.50 -8.45
N GLY A 723 14.29 22.63 -7.47
CA GLY A 723 13.33 22.31 -6.41
C GLY A 723 11.99 21.82 -6.96
N SER A 724 10.89 22.46 -6.56
CA SER A 724 9.55 22.32 -7.16
C SER A 724 9.19 23.48 -8.10
N GLY A 725 10.17 24.26 -8.57
CA GLY A 725 10.07 25.41 -9.48
C GLY A 725 9.63 25.08 -10.92
N ASP A 726 9.11 23.88 -11.15
CA ASP A 726 8.39 23.38 -12.32
C ASP A 726 7.72 22.05 -11.89
N VAL A 727 7.03 21.34 -12.79
CA VAL A 727 6.54 19.97 -12.51
C VAL A 727 7.68 18.95 -12.63
N ALA A 728 7.74 17.97 -11.72
CA ALA A 728 8.86 17.02 -11.62
C ALA A 728 9.09 16.24 -12.93
N LYS A 729 8.01 15.91 -13.63
CA LYS A 729 8.04 15.27 -14.96
C LYS A 729 8.83 16.06 -16.01
N GLU A 730 8.73 17.38 -15.97
CA GLU A 730 9.40 18.29 -16.90
C GLU A 730 10.86 18.55 -16.46
N LEU A 731 11.13 18.69 -15.16
CA LEU A 731 12.50 18.75 -14.63
C LEU A 731 13.28 17.47 -14.97
N TYR A 732 12.64 16.30 -14.83
CA TYR A 732 13.20 15.00 -15.22
C TYR A 732 13.47 14.91 -16.73
N ARG A 733 12.51 15.36 -17.56
CA ARG A 733 12.67 15.41 -19.02
C ARG A 733 13.79 16.37 -19.45
N ARG A 734 14.01 17.47 -18.73
CA ARG A 734 15.15 18.38 -18.97
C ARG A 734 16.48 17.74 -18.62
N PHE A 735 16.57 16.98 -17.53
CA PHE A 735 17.77 16.19 -17.19
C PHE A 735 18.08 15.12 -18.25
N GLN A 736 17.09 14.32 -18.63
CA GLN A 736 17.21 13.27 -19.65
C GLN A 736 17.36 13.82 -21.09
N GLY A 737 17.07 15.10 -21.28
CA GLY A 737 17.24 15.84 -22.53
C GLY A 737 16.07 15.71 -23.53
N TYR A 738 16.09 16.56 -24.56
CA TYR A 738 15.17 16.48 -25.68
C TYR A 738 15.51 15.30 -26.60
N VAL A 739 15.15 14.09 -26.17
CA VAL A 739 15.01 12.94 -27.05
C VAL A 739 13.87 13.24 -28.02
N GLN A 740 14.19 13.64 -29.26
CA GLN A 740 13.21 13.51 -30.35
C GLN A 740 12.73 12.06 -30.39
N TYR A 741 11.43 11.84 -30.62
CA TYR A 741 10.75 10.55 -30.48
C TYR A 741 11.09 9.52 -31.60
N ASN A 742 12.32 9.59 -32.11
CA ASN A 742 12.84 8.89 -33.27
C ASN A 742 13.38 7.51 -32.89
N SER A 743 12.46 6.55 -32.69
CA SER A 743 12.64 5.08 -32.68
C SER A 743 13.69 4.45 -31.75
N THR A 744 14.55 5.24 -31.11
CA THR A 744 15.75 4.82 -30.37
C THR A 744 15.45 4.71 -28.88
N THR A 745 14.52 5.52 -28.35
CA THR A 745 13.94 5.32 -27.01
C THR A 745 13.27 3.97 -26.88
N ARG A 746 12.61 3.47 -27.95
CA ARG A 746 12.07 2.10 -28.01
C ARG A 746 13.17 1.03 -27.95
N ARG A 747 14.43 1.38 -28.25
CA ARG A 747 15.62 0.55 -28.01
C ARG A 747 16.26 0.79 -26.64
N ARG A 748 16.18 1.99 -26.05
CA ARG A 748 16.74 2.29 -24.72
C ARG A 748 16.00 1.51 -23.62
N TRP A 749 14.66 1.50 -23.65
CA TRP A 749 13.82 0.59 -22.85
C TRP A 749 14.01 -0.91 -23.14
N GLU A 750 14.83 -1.26 -24.14
CA GLU A 750 15.27 -2.61 -24.50
C GLU A 750 16.77 -2.87 -24.26
N ILE A 751 17.54 -1.89 -23.78
CA ILE A 751 18.97 -2.04 -23.46
C ILE A 751 19.17 -2.40 -21.99
N THR A 752 18.26 -1.98 -21.11
CA THR A 752 17.96 -2.60 -19.79
C THR A 752 17.41 -4.05 -19.89
N ARG A 753 17.77 -4.79 -20.95
CA ARG A 753 17.60 -6.25 -21.11
C ARG A 753 18.87 -7.07 -20.78
N ASN A 754 20.06 -6.46 -20.74
CA ASN A 754 21.33 -7.21 -20.83
C ASN A 754 22.29 -7.10 -19.62
N ASN A 755 22.03 -6.24 -18.62
CA ASN A 755 22.89 -6.11 -17.42
C ASN A 755 22.33 -6.80 -16.17
N CYS A 756 21.61 -7.92 -16.36
CA CYS A 756 21.58 -8.98 -15.36
C CYS A 756 22.51 -10.09 -15.86
N GLY A 757 23.52 -10.44 -15.06
CA GLY A 757 24.74 -11.08 -15.57
C GLY A 757 24.62 -12.58 -15.88
N TYR A 758 24.24 -12.94 -17.11
CA TYR A 758 24.77 -14.16 -17.76
C TYR A 758 24.70 -14.09 -19.29
N ARG A 759 25.77 -14.50 -19.99
CA ARG A 759 25.87 -14.44 -21.46
C ARG A 759 26.42 -15.73 -22.05
N SER A 760 25.53 -16.68 -22.38
CA SER A 760 25.87 -17.89 -23.14
C SER A 760 24.73 -18.31 -24.07
N THR A 761 25.04 -19.09 -25.11
CA THR A 761 24.17 -19.25 -26.28
C THR A 761 23.65 -20.67 -26.49
N ARG A 762 22.36 -20.82 -26.82
CA ARG A 762 21.86 -21.70 -27.90
C ARG A 762 20.39 -21.40 -28.23
N LYS A 763 19.99 -21.69 -29.47
CA LYS A 763 18.58 -21.73 -29.92
C LYS A 763 18.11 -23.18 -29.92
N PHE A 764 16.85 -23.44 -29.55
CA PHE A 764 15.89 -24.21 -30.35
C PHE A 764 14.45 -23.92 -29.85
N THR A 765 13.44 -24.72 -30.23
CA THR A 765 12.04 -24.24 -30.44
C THR A 765 10.94 -24.88 -29.57
N SER A 766 9.71 -24.38 -29.79
CA SER A 766 8.39 -25.04 -29.65
C SER A 766 7.73 -25.25 -28.26
N SER A 767 7.04 -24.20 -27.80
CA SER A 767 5.56 -24.11 -27.65
C SER A 767 4.72 -25.26 -27.06
N THR A 768 3.98 -24.93 -26.00
CA THR A 768 2.58 -25.34 -25.73
C THR A 768 1.78 -24.13 -25.20
N PRO A 769 0.43 -24.09 -25.27
CA PRO A 769 -0.39 -22.91 -24.95
C PRO A 769 -0.96 -22.88 -23.52
N ASP A 770 -1.37 -21.70 -23.05
CA ASP A 770 -2.02 -21.46 -21.75
C ASP A 770 -3.54 -21.76 -21.76
N ASP A 771 -4.12 -21.91 -20.55
CA ASP A 771 -5.49 -22.36 -20.27
C ASP A 771 -6.62 -21.34 -20.58
N GLY A 772 -6.60 -20.74 -21.77
CA GLY A 772 -7.64 -19.84 -22.26
C GLY A 772 -8.84 -20.53 -22.93
N GLU A 773 -8.89 -21.87 -22.98
CA GLU A 773 -9.79 -22.61 -23.88
C GLU A 773 -11.03 -23.27 -23.22
N GLU A 774 -11.11 -23.45 -21.89
CA GLU A 774 -12.29 -24.10 -21.28
C GLU A 774 -13.53 -23.18 -21.22
N PHE A 775 -13.37 -21.87 -20.98
CA PHE A 775 -14.50 -20.95 -20.73
C PHE A 775 -15.44 -20.72 -21.94
N LEU A 776 -15.02 -21.08 -23.16
CA LEU A 776 -15.82 -20.87 -24.38
C LEU A 776 -16.77 -22.01 -24.75
N PHE A 777 -16.74 -23.15 -24.04
CA PHE A 777 -17.55 -24.32 -24.39
C PHE A 777 -18.98 -24.30 -23.82
N GLU A 778 -19.21 -23.69 -22.66
CA GLU A 778 -20.49 -23.83 -21.93
C GLU A 778 -21.64 -22.98 -22.49
N VAL A 779 -21.33 -21.92 -23.24
CA VAL A 779 -22.33 -20.97 -23.76
C VAL A 779 -23.06 -21.47 -25.02
N TYR A 780 -22.51 -22.46 -25.75
CA TYR A 780 -22.95 -22.80 -27.10
C TYR A 780 -23.31 -24.27 -27.35
N ILE A 781 -23.19 -25.14 -26.36
CA ILE A 781 -23.27 -26.59 -26.51
C ILE A 781 -24.17 -27.14 -25.41
N SER A 782 -25.25 -27.86 -25.76
CA SER A 782 -26.18 -28.37 -24.73
C SER A 782 -25.51 -29.40 -23.80
N GLN A 783 -26.00 -29.52 -22.57
CA GLN A 783 -25.37 -30.33 -21.51
C GLN A 783 -25.04 -31.78 -21.94
N GLU A 784 -25.90 -32.45 -22.71
CA GLU A 784 -25.61 -33.78 -23.26
C GLU A 784 -24.40 -33.80 -24.21
N HIS A 785 -24.27 -32.80 -25.06
CA HIS A 785 -23.14 -32.67 -26.00
C HIS A 785 -21.87 -32.22 -25.27
N TYR A 786 -21.97 -31.34 -24.27
CA TYR A 786 -20.86 -30.91 -23.42
C TYR A 786 -20.25 -32.12 -22.69
N LEU A 787 -21.08 -32.99 -22.10
CA LEU A 787 -20.65 -34.25 -21.49
C LEU A 787 -19.87 -35.14 -22.47
N VAL A 788 -20.34 -35.29 -23.71
CA VAL A 788 -19.63 -36.06 -24.75
C VAL A 788 -18.27 -35.42 -25.07
N VAL A 789 -18.21 -34.10 -25.23
CA VAL A 789 -16.97 -33.34 -25.49
C VAL A 789 -15.99 -33.47 -24.33
N TYR A 790 -16.42 -33.21 -23.10
CA TYR A 790 -15.62 -33.25 -21.86
C TYR A 790 -14.91 -34.60 -21.67
N TYR A 791 -15.62 -35.71 -21.88
CA TYR A 791 -15.03 -37.05 -21.79
C TYR A 791 -14.09 -37.38 -22.97
N ILE A 792 -14.24 -36.75 -24.13
CA ILE A 792 -13.26 -36.86 -25.23
C ILE A 792 -12.00 -36.02 -24.90
N MET A 793 -12.15 -34.77 -24.43
CA MET A 793 -11.05 -33.88 -24.03
C MET A 793 -10.13 -34.58 -23.01
N ARG A 794 -10.71 -35.02 -21.89
CA ARG A 794 -9.98 -35.71 -20.81
C ARG A 794 -9.41 -37.09 -21.17
N SER A 795 -9.72 -37.62 -22.36
CA SER A 795 -9.22 -38.93 -22.82
C SER A 795 -8.24 -38.82 -24.00
N VAL A 796 -8.04 -37.64 -24.58
CA VAL A 796 -7.30 -37.35 -25.84
C VAL A 796 -7.90 -38.01 -27.09
N CYS A 797 -8.20 -39.31 -27.04
CA CYS A 797 -8.80 -40.10 -28.10
C CYS A 797 -9.51 -41.33 -27.51
N ILE A 798 -10.82 -41.50 -27.73
CA ILE A 798 -11.64 -42.50 -27.02
C ILE A 798 -12.51 -43.35 -27.98
N ARG A 799 -12.63 -44.65 -27.70
CA ARG A 799 -13.48 -45.60 -28.45
C ARG A 799 -14.97 -45.31 -28.17
N GLU A 800 -15.84 -45.50 -29.17
CA GLU A 800 -17.29 -45.34 -29.01
C GLU A 800 -17.87 -46.12 -27.81
N GLU A 801 -17.40 -47.35 -27.62
CA GLU A 801 -17.84 -48.25 -26.54
C GLU A 801 -17.42 -47.76 -25.15
N ASN A 802 -16.28 -47.07 -25.04
CA ASN A 802 -15.78 -46.48 -23.79
C ASN A 802 -16.46 -45.13 -23.47
N LEU A 803 -16.90 -44.39 -24.50
CA LEU A 803 -17.82 -43.27 -24.31
C LEU A 803 -19.17 -43.77 -23.79
N ARG A 804 -19.73 -44.82 -24.41
CA ARG A 804 -21.02 -45.40 -24.03
C ARG A 804 -21.03 -45.90 -22.59
N SER A 805 -20.00 -46.63 -22.17
CA SER A 805 -19.93 -47.18 -20.80
C SER A 805 -19.67 -46.14 -19.71
N ARG A 806 -19.10 -44.97 -20.05
CA ARG A 806 -18.91 -43.85 -19.11
C ARG A 806 -20.09 -42.88 -19.03
N LEU A 807 -20.81 -42.68 -20.14
CA LEU A 807 -21.96 -41.78 -20.22
C LEU A 807 -23.31 -42.47 -20.00
N ASN A 808 -23.35 -43.81 -20.05
CA ASN A 808 -24.56 -44.65 -19.94
C ASN A 808 -25.66 -44.39 -20.99
N PHE A 809 -25.39 -43.56 -22.01
CA PHE A 809 -26.31 -43.30 -23.13
C PHE A 809 -26.54 -44.54 -23.99
N ASP A 810 -27.73 -44.67 -24.59
CA ASP A 810 -27.95 -45.71 -25.57
C ASP A 810 -27.21 -45.42 -26.89
N GLN A 811 -26.82 -46.47 -27.62
CA GLN A 811 -25.91 -46.36 -28.76
C GLN A 811 -26.49 -45.53 -29.92
N LYS A 812 -27.82 -45.48 -30.04
CA LYS A 812 -28.49 -44.61 -31.02
C LYS A 812 -28.39 -43.13 -30.63
N GLN A 813 -28.61 -42.80 -29.34
CA GLN A 813 -28.49 -41.43 -28.83
C GLN A 813 -27.04 -40.95 -28.89
N LEU A 814 -26.08 -41.73 -28.39
CA LEU A 814 -24.66 -41.38 -28.42
C LEU A 814 -24.17 -41.10 -29.86
N ARG A 815 -24.60 -41.91 -30.84
CA ARG A 815 -24.27 -41.67 -32.26
C ARG A 815 -24.95 -40.42 -32.83
N GLN A 816 -26.14 -40.04 -32.37
CA GLN A 816 -26.75 -38.77 -32.78
C GLN A 816 -26.01 -37.56 -32.19
N LEU A 817 -25.64 -37.60 -30.91
CA LEU A 817 -24.85 -36.53 -30.26
C LEU A 817 -23.46 -36.39 -30.91
N LEU A 818 -22.78 -37.50 -31.18
CA LEU A 818 -21.49 -37.50 -31.89
C LEU A 818 -21.63 -37.03 -33.35
N ALA A 819 -22.73 -37.35 -34.05
CA ALA A 819 -22.98 -36.84 -35.40
C ALA A 819 -23.26 -35.34 -35.42
N ALA A 820 -23.98 -34.80 -34.44
CA ALA A 820 -24.19 -33.35 -34.28
C ALA A 820 -22.86 -32.62 -34.02
N LEU A 821 -22.05 -33.11 -33.06
CA LEU A 821 -20.72 -32.58 -32.75
C LEU A 821 -19.76 -32.66 -33.96
N LYS A 822 -19.85 -33.70 -34.78
CA LYS A 822 -19.10 -33.79 -36.05
C LYS A 822 -19.58 -32.78 -37.09
N ASN A 823 -20.89 -32.56 -37.21
CA ASN A 823 -21.45 -31.58 -38.15
C ASN A 823 -21.09 -30.12 -37.77
N GLU A 824 -20.99 -29.81 -36.48
CA GLU A 824 -20.46 -28.53 -35.99
C GLU A 824 -18.92 -28.45 -35.99
N LYS A 825 -18.24 -29.49 -36.51
CA LYS A 825 -16.76 -29.67 -36.52
C LYS A 825 -16.10 -29.59 -35.14
N LEU A 826 -16.86 -29.83 -34.07
CA LEU A 826 -16.40 -29.90 -32.68
C LEU A 826 -15.74 -31.25 -32.33
N VAL A 827 -16.08 -32.33 -33.03
CA VAL A 827 -15.45 -33.65 -32.87
C VAL A 827 -15.05 -34.18 -34.25
N LYS A 828 -13.96 -34.97 -34.31
CA LYS A 828 -13.61 -35.79 -35.47
C LYS A 828 -13.41 -37.24 -35.05
N ASP A 829 -13.42 -38.15 -36.01
CA ASP A 829 -13.20 -39.58 -35.80
C ASP A 829 -12.08 -40.14 -36.68
N ARG A 830 -11.54 -41.28 -36.25
CA ARG A 830 -10.56 -42.07 -36.98
C ARG A 830 -10.91 -43.55 -36.83
N LEU A 831 -10.94 -44.25 -37.95
CA LEU A 831 -11.27 -45.67 -38.04
C LEU A 831 -9.97 -46.47 -38.18
N LEU A 832 -9.74 -47.42 -37.27
CA LEU A 832 -8.52 -48.23 -37.18
C LEU A 832 -8.87 -49.71 -37.13
N GLN A 833 -8.16 -50.54 -37.88
CA GLN A 833 -8.31 -52.00 -37.77
C GLN A 833 -7.43 -52.55 -36.65
N GLN A 834 -8.02 -53.30 -35.74
CA GLN A 834 -7.32 -54.12 -34.74
C GLN A 834 -7.69 -55.59 -34.92
N LYS A 835 -6.82 -56.52 -34.52
CA LYS A 835 -7.19 -57.93 -34.42
C LYS A 835 -7.87 -58.19 -33.10
N ASN A 836 -9.08 -58.74 -33.12
CA ASN A 836 -9.72 -59.26 -31.92
C ASN A 836 -9.01 -60.55 -31.47
N GLU A 837 -9.35 -61.03 -30.28
CA GLU A 837 -8.71 -62.18 -29.58
C GLU A 837 -8.67 -63.49 -30.40
N THR A 838 -9.54 -63.63 -31.40
CA THR A 838 -9.57 -64.76 -32.36
C THR A 838 -8.76 -64.53 -33.64
N GLY A 839 -7.93 -63.48 -33.70
CA GLY A 839 -6.97 -63.19 -34.78
C GLY A 839 -7.55 -62.51 -36.03
N ARG A 840 -8.86 -62.27 -36.10
CA ARG A 840 -9.53 -61.55 -37.20
C ARG A 840 -9.45 -60.03 -37.03
N ASN A 841 -9.17 -59.32 -38.12
CA ASN A 841 -9.26 -57.86 -38.17
C ASN A 841 -10.71 -57.39 -38.00
N VAL A 842 -10.93 -56.41 -37.12
CA VAL A 842 -12.19 -55.70 -36.89
C VAL A 842 -11.89 -54.19 -36.88
N SER A 843 -12.76 -53.41 -37.51
CA SER A 843 -12.64 -51.95 -37.59
C SER A 843 -13.25 -51.28 -36.36
N VAL A 844 -12.46 -50.52 -35.60
CA VAL A 844 -12.87 -49.79 -34.41
C VAL A 844 -12.80 -48.28 -34.68
N ILE A 845 -13.85 -47.55 -34.27
CA ILE A 845 -13.92 -46.09 -34.43
C ILE A 845 -13.52 -45.41 -33.12
N PHE A 846 -12.61 -44.45 -33.22
CA PHE A 846 -12.15 -43.59 -32.14
C PHE A 846 -12.56 -42.14 -32.43
N TYR A 847 -13.03 -41.44 -31.41
CA TYR A 847 -13.41 -40.02 -31.46
C TYR A 847 -12.35 -39.18 -30.73
N PHE A 848 -12.02 -38.03 -31.31
CA PHE A 848 -11.03 -37.09 -30.80
C PHE A 848 -11.41 -35.65 -31.17
N ILE A 849 -10.81 -34.69 -30.46
CA ILE A 849 -11.10 -33.26 -30.63
C ILE A 849 -9.98 -32.60 -31.45
N ASN A 850 -10.37 -31.80 -32.43
CA ASN A 850 -9.44 -31.03 -33.27
C ASN A 850 -9.55 -29.55 -32.87
N TYR A 851 -8.84 -29.18 -31.79
CA TYR A 851 -8.83 -27.84 -31.20
C TYR A 851 -8.69 -26.71 -32.24
N ARG A 852 -7.84 -26.88 -33.25
CA ARG A 852 -7.66 -25.89 -34.33
C ARG A 852 -8.92 -25.64 -35.16
N ALA A 853 -9.78 -26.65 -35.36
CA ALA A 853 -11.09 -26.46 -35.99
C ALA A 853 -12.09 -25.76 -35.06
N ILE A 854 -12.02 -26.02 -33.75
CA ILE A 854 -12.94 -25.45 -32.76
C ILE A 854 -12.69 -23.98 -32.50
N ILE A 855 -11.44 -23.58 -32.27
CA ILE A 855 -11.04 -22.17 -32.12
C ILE A 855 -11.53 -21.34 -33.32
N ASN A 856 -11.49 -21.94 -34.51
CA ASN A 856 -11.97 -21.39 -35.77
C ASN A 856 -13.51 -21.25 -35.82
N VAL A 857 -14.27 -22.22 -35.31
CA VAL A 857 -15.75 -22.16 -35.18
C VAL A 857 -16.19 -21.17 -34.10
N LEU A 858 -15.52 -21.15 -32.93
CA LEU A 858 -15.84 -20.26 -31.81
C LEU A 858 -15.67 -18.79 -32.20
N LYS A 859 -14.56 -18.43 -32.86
CA LYS A 859 -14.33 -17.06 -33.36
C LYS A 859 -15.45 -16.58 -34.29
N TYR A 860 -15.97 -17.46 -35.15
CA TYR A 860 -17.10 -17.16 -36.03
C TYR A 860 -18.42 -16.99 -35.24
N LYS A 861 -18.70 -17.85 -34.25
CA LYS A 861 -19.92 -17.76 -33.43
C LYS A 861 -19.96 -16.47 -32.59
N ILE A 862 -18.82 -16.05 -32.03
CA ILE A 862 -18.70 -14.82 -31.21
C ILE A 862 -18.98 -13.56 -32.05
N ASP A 863 -18.36 -13.44 -33.23
CA ASP A 863 -18.54 -12.29 -34.12
C ASP A 863 -20.01 -12.15 -34.60
N HIS A 864 -20.67 -13.29 -34.83
CA HIS A 864 -22.10 -13.30 -35.20
C HIS A 864 -23.03 -12.89 -34.03
N MET A 865 -22.74 -13.29 -32.78
CA MET A 865 -23.50 -12.78 -31.62
C MET A 865 -23.36 -11.27 -31.45
N ARG A 866 -22.15 -10.74 -31.63
CA ARG A 866 -21.90 -9.30 -31.56
C ARG A 866 -22.77 -8.54 -32.56
N GLN A 867 -22.81 -9.00 -33.81
CA GLN A 867 -23.65 -8.42 -34.87
C GLN A 867 -25.15 -8.51 -34.54
N MET A 868 -25.61 -9.59 -33.90
CA MET A 868 -27.00 -9.69 -33.44
C MET A 868 -27.35 -8.73 -32.29
N LEU A 869 -26.41 -8.44 -31.38
CA LEU A 869 -26.62 -7.48 -30.29
C LEU A 869 -26.65 -6.03 -30.82
N GLU A 870 -25.69 -5.65 -31.66
CA GLU A 870 -25.63 -4.34 -32.32
C GLU A 870 -26.86 -4.06 -33.21
N ALA A 871 -27.53 -5.11 -33.71
CA ALA A 871 -28.79 -5.01 -34.44
C ALA A 871 -30.03 -4.93 -33.53
N ARG A 872 -29.93 -5.33 -32.25
CA ARG A 872 -31.05 -5.36 -31.30
C ARG A 872 -31.23 -4.04 -30.58
N GLU A 873 -30.16 -3.45 -30.07
CA GLU A 873 -30.16 -2.10 -29.46
C GLU A 873 -30.77 -1.05 -30.41
N LYS A 874 -30.49 -1.19 -31.71
CA LYS A 874 -31.00 -0.32 -32.78
C LYS A 874 -32.51 -0.33 -32.97
N ASN A 875 -33.23 -1.33 -32.45
CA ASN A 875 -34.69 -1.41 -32.53
C ASN A 875 -35.40 -0.97 -31.25
N GLU A 876 -34.71 -0.95 -30.10
CA GLU A 876 -35.31 -0.59 -28.81
C GLU A 876 -35.23 0.93 -28.52
N LEU A 877 -34.30 1.65 -29.18
CA LEU A 877 -34.07 3.10 -29.02
C LEU A 877 -35.02 4.03 -29.82
N GLN A 878 -36.20 3.58 -30.27
CA GLN A 878 -37.17 4.43 -30.99
C GLN A 878 -38.65 4.12 -30.69
N LYS A 879 -39.16 4.56 -29.52
CA LYS A 879 -40.59 4.85 -29.30
C LYS A 879 -40.75 5.83 -28.13
N ALA A 880 -41.56 6.88 -28.31
CA ALA A 880 -41.88 7.87 -27.28
C ALA A 880 -43.28 7.58 -26.68
N ASN A 881 -43.38 7.54 -25.35
CA ASN A 881 -44.54 6.99 -24.65
C ASN A 881 -45.63 8.02 -24.29
N TYR A 882 -45.32 9.31 -24.28
CA TYR A 882 -46.25 10.37 -23.84
C TYR A 882 -46.52 11.40 -24.94
N LYS A 883 -47.68 12.05 -24.91
CA LYS A 883 -48.13 12.96 -25.99
C LYS A 883 -49.11 14.02 -25.51
N CYS A 884 -48.90 15.26 -25.93
CA CYS A 884 -49.84 16.35 -25.68
C CYS A 884 -51.03 16.28 -26.63
N GLU A 885 -52.25 16.19 -26.11
CA GLU A 885 -53.46 16.14 -26.95
C GLU A 885 -53.75 17.47 -27.66
N GLN A 886 -53.32 18.61 -27.10
CA GLN A 886 -53.55 19.93 -27.70
C GLN A 886 -52.59 20.30 -28.84
N CYS A 887 -51.36 19.78 -28.84
CA CYS A 887 -50.34 20.18 -29.83
C CYS A 887 -49.60 19.01 -30.51
N GLY A 888 -49.92 17.76 -30.16
CA GLY A 888 -49.33 16.56 -30.75
C GLY A 888 -47.86 16.30 -30.40
N ALA A 889 -47.21 17.16 -29.61
CA ALA A 889 -45.83 16.97 -29.17
C ALA A 889 -45.69 15.70 -28.32
N GLN A 890 -44.76 14.83 -28.69
CA GLN A 890 -44.43 13.60 -27.97
C GLN A 890 -43.26 13.81 -27.00
N TYR A 891 -43.22 12.99 -25.96
CA TYR A 891 -42.28 13.02 -24.85
C TYR A 891 -41.89 11.60 -24.43
N GLU A 892 -40.67 11.44 -23.93
CA GLU A 892 -40.14 10.18 -23.41
C GLU A 892 -40.24 10.16 -21.88
N ASP A 893 -40.09 8.98 -21.26
CA ASP A 893 -40.26 8.79 -19.81
C ASP A 893 -39.32 9.70 -18.99
N MET A 894 -38.14 10.05 -19.54
CA MET A 894 -37.18 10.97 -18.92
C MET A 894 -37.61 12.46 -18.95
N ASP A 895 -38.60 12.86 -19.75
CA ASP A 895 -39.11 14.23 -19.77
C ASP A 895 -40.22 14.47 -18.71
N ILE A 896 -40.66 13.44 -17.97
CA ILE A 896 -41.76 13.54 -16.99
C ILE A 896 -41.56 14.71 -16.01
N ASP A 897 -40.36 14.90 -15.46
CA ASP A 897 -40.04 15.98 -14.51
C ASP A 897 -40.23 17.40 -15.10
N ARG A 898 -40.23 17.54 -16.43
CA ARG A 898 -40.41 18.81 -17.15
C ARG A 898 -41.84 19.06 -17.59
N ILE A 899 -42.67 18.01 -17.63
CA ILE A 899 -44.09 18.10 -17.95
C ILE A 899 -44.99 17.91 -16.73
N PHE A 900 -44.51 17.46 -15.58
CA PHE A 900 -45.35 17.34 -14.38
C PHE A 900 -45.63 18.71 -13.75
N ASP A 901 -46.91 19.05 -13.56
CA ASP A 901 -47.34 20.21 -12.77
C ASP A 901 -47.64 19.75 -11.33
N PRO A 902 -46.76 20.02 -10.35
CA PRO A 902 -46.94 19.57 -8.97
C PRO A 902 -48.04 20.32 -8.20
N GLN A 903 -48.63 21.39 -8.75
CA GLN A 903 -49.78 22.07 -8.13
C GLN A 903 -51.12 21.45 -8.53
N THR A 904 -51.21 20.80 -9.69
CA THR A 904 -52.43 20.07 -10.10
C THR A 904 -52.28 18.55 -10.15
N GLY A 905 -51.06 18.02 -10.03
CA GLY A 905 -50.78 16.58 -10.07
C GLY A 905 -50.96 15.97 -11.47
N THR A 906 -50.92 16.79 -12.53
CA THR A 906 -51.16 16.36 -13.92
C THR A 906 -50.00 16.71 -14.83
N LEU A 907 -49.80 15.91 -15.88
CA LEU A 907 -48.76 16.15 -16.88
C LEU A 907 -49.25 17.21 -17.88
N LYS A 908 -48.56 18.35 -17.98
CA LYS A 908 -48.82 19.46 -18.91
C LYS A 908 -47.61 19.70 -19.81
N CYS A 909 -47.90 19.84 -21.10
CA CYS A 909 -46.93 20.12 -22.15
C CYS A 909 -46.25 21.47 -21.90
N TRP A 910 -44.95 21.48 -21.58
CA TRP A 910 -44.17 22.70 -21.39
C TRP A 910 -44.28 23.73 -22.55
N ARG A 911 -44.62 23.29 -23.78
CA ARG A 911 -44.77 24.15 -24.96
C ARG A 911 -46.11 24.89 -25.08
N CYS A 912 -47.20 24.34 -24.53
CA CYS A 912 -48.55 24.90 -24.68
C CYS A 912 -49.43 24.87 -23.43
N GLN A 913 -48.92 24.30 -22.32
CA GLN A 913 -49.60 24.10 -21.03
C GLN A 913 -50.88 23.24 -21.10
N GLY A 914 -51.12 22.58 -22.23
CA GLY A 914 -52.16 21.57 -22.41
C GLY A 914 -51.75 20.21 -21.88
N GLU A 915 -52.72 19.41 -21.45
CA GLU A 915 -52.49 18.10 -20.82
C GLU A 915 -51.77 17.11 -21.75
N VAL A 916 -50.98 16.22 -21.13
CA VAL A 916 -50.17 15.18 -21.78
C VAL A 916 -50.62 13.83 -21.26
N THR A 917 -51.09 12.99 -22.16
CA THR A 917 -51.53 11.62 -21.88
C THR A 917 -50.50 10.61 -22.39
N GLN A 918 -50.51 9.40 -21.87
CA GLN A 918 -49.66 8.32 -22.38
C GLN A 918 -50.27 7.82 -23.70
N ASP A 919 -49.48 7.66 -24.76
CA ASP A 919 -49.96 7.24 -26.08
C ASP A 919 -50.15 5.71 -26.12
N ILE A 920 -51.22 5.24 -25.45
CA ILE A 920 -51.54 3.82 -25.26
C ILE A 920 -51.95 3.09 -26.58
N THR A 921 -51.76 3.73 -27.73
CA THR A 921 -52.38 3.31 -29.00
C THR A 921 -51.63 2.19 -29.74
N ASP A 922 -50.42 1.81 -29.29
CA ASP A 922 -49.53 0.92 -30.08
C ASP A 922 -48.77 -0.14 -29.25
N GLY A 923 -49.51 -0.86 -28.39
CA GLY A 923 -49.06 -2.11 -27.77
C GLY A 923 -48.94 -3.24 -28.82
N PRO A 924 -47.93 -4.12 -28.73
CA PRO A 924 -47.57 -5.03 -29.82
C PRO A 924 -48.62 -6.12 -30.06
N THR A 925 -49.43 -5.95 -31.10
CA THR A 925 -50.29 -7.00 -31.65
C THR A 925 -49.46 -8.08 -32.34
N GLN A 926 -49.89 -9.33 -32.25
CA GLN A 926 -49.16 -10.47 -32.81
C GLN A 926 -49.27 -10.54 -34.35
N VAL A 927 -48.36 -11.33 -34.94
CA VAL A 927 -48.42 -12.02 -36.25
C VAL A 927 -47.61 -11.38 -37.41
N THR A 928 -46.59 -12.14 -37.83
CA THR A 928 -45.83 -12.09 -39.10
C THR A 928 -45.05 -10.83 -39.49
N SER A 929 -43.74 -10.92 -39.34
CA SER A 929 -42.81 -10.77 -40.47
C SER A 929 -42.01 -12.07 -40.65
N LYS A 930 -41.49 -12.33 -41.87
CA LYS A 930 -40.69 -13.54 -42.18
C LYS A 930 -39.22 -13.30 -41.83
N PRO A 931 -38.42 -14.36 -41.56
CA PRO A 931 -36.98 -14.20 -41.35
C PRO A 931 -36.31 -13.58 -42.58
N VAL A 932 -35.30 -12.75 -42.33
CA VAL A 932 -34.34 -12.34 -43.35
C VAL A 932 -33.47 -13.56 -43.67
N GLU A 933 -33.41 -13.98 -44.93
CA GLU A 933 -32.48 -15.02 -45.38
C GLU A 933 -31.07 -14.42 -45.49
N GLU A 934 -30.36 -14.33 -44.36
CA GLU A 934 -28.92 -14.03 -44.37
C GLU A 934 -28.13 -15.21 -44.97
N ALA A 935 -27.34 -14.91 -46.00
CA ALA A 935 -26.63 -15.92 -46.75
C ALA A 935 -25.50 -16.55 -45.92
N LYS A 936 -25.53 -17.89 -45.77
CA LYS A 936 -24.45 -18.67 -45.12
C LYS A 936 -23.16 -18.67 -45.95
N VAL A 937 -22.44 -17.56 -45.95
CA VAL A 937 -21.07 -17.47 -46.47
C VAL A 937 -20.10 -18.01 -45.42
N VAL A 938 -20.06 -19.35 -45.29
CA VAL A 938 -19.08 -20.03 -44.43
C VAL A 938 -17.67 -19.76 -44.98
N PRO A 939 -16.74 -19.17 -44.20
CA PRO A 939 -15.40 -18.84 -44.68
C PRO A 939 -14.65 -20.06 -45.21
N THR A 940 -13.91 -19.90 -46.30
CA THR A 940 -13.28 -21.02 -47.04
C THR A 940 -12.31 -21.84 -46.17
N TRP A 941 -11.64 -21.19 -45.22
CA TRP A 941 -10.71 -21.83 -44.25
C TRP A 941 -11.40 -22.73 -43.21
N LEU A 942 -12.73 -22.84 -43.21
CA LEU A 942 -13.48 -23.80 -42.39
C LEU A 942 -13.69 -25.16 -43.11
N GLN A 943 -13.29 -25.28 -44.38
CA GLN A 943 -13.61 -26.42 -45.24
C GLN A 943 -12.52 -27.51 -45.32
N ASP A 944 -11.29 -27.26 -44.83
CA ASP A 944 -10.18 -28.21 -44.94
C ASP A 944 -10.32 -29.45 -44.03
N ASP A 945 -10.68 -30.58 -44.63
CA ASP A 945 -10.85 -31.87 -43.97
C ASP A 945 -9.73 -32.88 -44.36
N ALA A 946 -8.47 -32.53 -44.10
CA ALA A 946 -7.32 -33.40 -44.38
C ALA A 946 -6.16 -33.32 -43.35
N ILE A 947 -6.11 -34.27 -42.40
CA ILE A 947 -4.88 -35.03 -42.09
C ILE A 947 -5.29 -36.46 -41.69
N GLY A 948 -5.01 -37.41 -42.58
CA GLY A 948 -5.05 -38.84 -42.30
C GLY A 948 -4.53 -39.62 -43.51
N GLY A 949 -3.78 -40.71 -43.26
CA GLY A 949 -3.36 -41.63 -44.30
C GLY A 949 -1.85 -41.83 -44.43
N SER A 950 -1.43 -43.04 -44.04
CA SER A 950 -0.61 -43.95 -44.85
C SER A 950 0.75 -43.50 -45.45
N GLU A 951 1.79 -44.08 -44.85
CA GLU A 951 2.68 -45.07 -45.47
C GLU A 951 4.05 -44.69 -46.07
N GLN A 952 5.04 -45.46 -45.60
CA GLN A 952 6.18 -46.04 -46.31
C GLN A 952 7.11 -45.10 -47.08
N ASP A 953 8.35 -45.01 -46.58
CA ASP A 953 9.43 -45.64 -47.34
C ASP A 953 10.46 -46.31 -46.39
N THR A 954 11.16 -47.33 -46.88
CA THR A 954 12.09 -48.17 -46.10
C THR A 954 13.43 -48.31 -46.82
N THR A 955 14.55 -48.29 -46.09
CA THR A 955 15.88 -48.93 -46.35
C THR A 955 16.90 -48.30 -45.36
N THR A 956 17.54 -49.04 -44.44
CA THR A 956 18.75 -49.89 -44.57
C THR A 956 20.00 -49.14 -45.09
N ASP A 957 21.20 -49.26 -44.52
CA ASP A 957 21.62 -50.13 -43.40
C ASP A 957 22.99 -49.73 -42.79
N ASN A 958 23.24 -50.21 -41.56
CA ASN A 958 24.52 -50.62 -40.95
C ASN A 958 25.79 -49.73 -41.01
N VAL A 959 26.52 -49.68 -39.89
CA VAL A 959 27.77 -50.46 -39.69
C VAL A 959 28.29 -50.35 -38.24
N THR A 960 28.28 -51.50 -37.55
CA THR A 960 29.15 -51.98 -36.43
C THR A 960 29.62 -51.06 -35.30
N THR A 961 29.54 -51.55 -34.05
CA THR A 961 30.66 -52.30 -33.43
C THR A 961 30.22 -53.05 -32.16
N GLU A 962 30.74 -54.27 -31.97
CA GLU A 962 30.68 -55.03 -30.72
C GLU A 962 32.00 -54.87 -29.93
N THR A 963 31.98 -55.25 -28.65
CA THR A 963 33.06 -55.82 -27.77
C THR A 963 34.55 -55.62 -28.15
N ASP A 964 35.49 -55.44 -27.21
CA ASP A 964 35.67 -56.28 -26.00
C ASP A 964 36.74 -55.72 -25.01
N SER A 965 37.10 -56.52 -23.99
CA SER A 965 38.36 -56.57 -23.20
C SER A 965 38.48 -55.83 -21.85
N ALA A 966 37.89 -56.46 -20.83
CA ALA A 966 38.38 -56.76 -19.47
C ALA A 966 39.59 -56.05 -18.77
N ALA A 967 39.38 -55.85 -17.46
CA ALA A 967 40.30 -56.08 -16.31
C ALA A 967 41.38 -55.06 -15.88
N ALA A 968 41.11 -54.34 -14.77
CA ALA A 968 41.90 -54.40 -13.51
C ALA A 968 41.17 -53.67 -12.33
N MET A 969 41.54 -54.01 -11.09
CA MET A 969 41.09 -53.43 -9.80
C MET A 969 42.32 -52.85 -9.03
N PRO A 970 42.23 -52.28 -7.79
CA PRO A 970 41.10 -52.15 -6.83
C PRO A 970 40.94 -50.74 -6.18
N HIS A 971 40.07 -50.68 -5.13
CA HIS A 971 39.96 -49.66 -4.05
C HIS A 971 39.13 -48.38 -4.35
N THR A 972 38.18 -47.92 -3.52
CA THR A 972 37.61 -48.43 -2.24
C THR A 972 36.11 -48.15 -2.09
N SER A 973 35.28 -49.17 -1.77
CA SER A 973 34.03 -49.01 -0.99
C SER A 973 33.32 -50.35 -0.69
N SER A 974 32.89 -50.57 0.57
CA SER A 974 31.73 -51.40 0.97
C SER A 974 31.48 -51.19 2.48
N SER A 975 30.36 -50.65 2.99
CA SER A 975 28.91 -50.98 2.82
C SER A 975 28.43 -52.11 3.77
N VAL A 976 27.26 -52.73 3.51
CA VAL A 976 26.58 -53.83 4.25
C VAL A 976 25.74 -53.39 5.47
N SER A 977 24.47 -53.83 5.66
CA SER A 977 23.45 -54.40 4.74
C SER A 977 22.04 -54.40 5.37
N LEU A 978 21.02 -54.65 4.54
CA LEU A 978 19.65 -55.09 4.90
C LEU A 978 19.54 -56.62 5.03
N SER A 979 18.61 -57.09 5.89
CA SER A 979 17.81 -58.35 5.84
C SER A 979 16.87 -58.39 7.08
N LEU A 980 15.55 -58.64 7.11
CA LEU A 980 14.51 -59.32 6.29
C LEU A 980 14.12 -60.74 6.80
N MET A 981 12.80 -60.97 6.95
CA MET A 981 12.04 -62.24 7.18
C MET A 981 11.75 -62.76 8.62
N ALA A 982 10.67 -63.59 8.68
CA ALA A 982 10.10 -64.38 9.80
C ALA A 982 9.32 -63.62 10.91
N GLU A 983 8.20 -64.07 11.53
CA GLU A 983 7.10 -65.05 11.28
C GLU A 983 6.06 -64.92 12.48
N LEU A 984 4.89 -65.58 12.66
CA LEU A 984 4.20 -66.77 12.07
C LEU A 984 2.62 -66.66 12.20
N GLU A 985 1.91 -67.74 12.60
CA GLU A 985 0.45 -68.02 12.73
C GLU A 985 -0.27 -67.51 14.01
N GLY A 986 -1.62 -67.52 14.17
CA GLY A 986 -2.75 -67.86 13.26
C GLY A 986 -4.05 -68.31 13.99
N VAL A 987 -5.16 -68.49 13.23
CA VAL A 987 -6.45 -69.19 13.60
C VAL A 987 -7.34 -68.54 14.70
N THR A 988 -8.69 -68.40 14.65
CA THR A 988 -9.81 -68.40 13.64
C THR A 988 -10.90 -67.42 14.22
N GLU A 989 -12.25 -67.36 13.99
CA GLU A 989 -13.31 -68.13 13.30
C GLU A 989 -14.57 -67.23 13.06
N GLU A 990 -15.72 -67.75 12.58
CA GLU A 990 -16.96 -66.97 12.30
C GLU A 990 -18.26 -67.48 13.04
N PRO A 991 -19.54 -67.24 12.64
CA PRO A 991 -20.55 -66.61 13.53
C PRO A 991 -21.83 -67.48 13.76
N PRO A 992 -22.95 -66.97 14.35
CA PRO A 992 -24.05 -66.42 13.52
C PRO A 992 -25.11 -65.45 14.14
N ALA A 993 -25.62 -64.55 13.27
CA ALA A 993 -27.02 -64.09 13.05
C ALA A 993 -28.15 -63.97 14.13
N LYS A 994 -28.69 -62.74 14.23
CA LYS A 994 -30.12 -62.29 14.10
C LYS A 994 -31.25 -62.63 15.13
N LYS A 995 -31.82 -61.53 15.68
CA LYS A 995 -33.26 -61.18 15.91
C LYS A 995 -34.19 -62.09 16.77
N GLN A 996 -34.80 -61.51 17.82
CA GLN A 996 -36.24 -61.10 17.84
C GLN A 996 -36.68 -60.32 19.11
N ARG A 997 -37.91 -59.75 19.08
CA ARG A 997 -38.69 -59.15 20.20
C ARG A 997 -39.26 -60.26 21.13
N THR A 998 -39.89 -60.07 22.30
CA THR A 998 -40.67 -58.92 22.86
C THR A 998 -40.87 -59.04 24.40
N SER A 999 -41.35 -57.94 25.02
CA SER A 999 -42.33 -57.84 26.15
C SER A 999 -42.04 -58.35 27.59
N GLU A 1000 -42.10 -57.37 28.51
CA GLU A 1000 -42.86 -57.34 29.78
C GLU A 1000 -42.34 -57.98 31.09
N GLY A 1001 -42.54 -57.24 32.20
CA GLY A 1001 -42.12 -57.53 33.58
C GLY A 1001 -41.95 -56.24 34.39
N GLU A 1002 -42.98 -55.82 35.13
CA GLU A 1002 -43.18 -54.43 35.63
C GLU A 1002 -42.60 -54.08 37.02
N ASN A 1003 -42.65 -52.77 37.33
CA ASN A 1003 -42.56 -52.09 38.66
C ASN A 1003 -41.16 -52.02 39.30
N GLY A 1004 -40.67 -50.89 39.84
CA GLY A 1004 -41.17 -49.51 40.01
C GLY A 1004 -40.34 -48.84 41.13
N ALA A 1005 -40.22 -47.52 41.34
CA ALA A 1005 -40.79 -46.28 40.77
C ALA A 1005 -39.88 -45.09 41.27
N VAL A 1006 -40.02 -43.79 40.98
CA VAL A 1006 -40.98 -42.99 40.18
C VAL A 1006 -40.34 -41.60 39.85
N ASN A 1007 -40.81 -40.96 38.77
CA ASN A 1007 -40.56 -39.56 38.32
C ASN A 1007 -39.11 -39.12 38.00
N GLY A 1008 -38.88 -38.33 36.95
CA GLY A 1008 -39.84 -37.92 35.92
C GLY A 1008 -39.29 -36.93 34.89
N ASP A 1009 -39.36 -37.36 33.62
CA ASP A 1009 -39.38 -36.56 32.39
C ASP A 1009 -38.12 -35.74 32.02
N ALA A 1010 -38.08 -35.31 30.76
CA ALA A 1010 -36.91 -34.77 30.06
C ALA A 1010 -37.31 -33.62 29.12
N GLU A 1011 -36.34 -32.79 28.75
CA GLU A 1011 -36.50 -31.66 27.83
C GLU A 1011 -36.13 -32.10 26.39
N GLU A 1012 -36.77 -31.48 25.40
CA GLU A 1012 -36.69 -31.86 23.98
C GLU A 1012 -35.64 -31.01 23.21
N GLU A 1013 -35.45 -31.29 21.91
CA GLU A 1013 -34.59 -30.50 21.02
C GLU A 1013 -35.38 -29.28 20.50
N GLU A 1014 -34.85 -28.06 20.64
CA GLU A 1014 -35.36 -26.84 19.99
C GLU A 1014 -34.23 -26.12 19.23
N ASP A 1015 -34.58 -25.42 18.14
CA ASP A 1015 -33.67 -24.68 17.27
C ASP A 1015 -33.43 -23.24 17.80
N ASP A 1016 -32.17 -22.76 17.78
CA ASP A 1016 -31.83 -21.36 18.09
C ASP A 1016 -32.27 -20.41 16.96
N GLU A 1017 -33.55 -20.03 16.91
CA GLU A 1017 -34.01 -18.83 16.18
C GLU A 1017 -33.69 -17.55 16.99
N GLU A 1018 -33.33 -16.45 16.32
CA GLU A 1018 -33.01 -15.17 16.99
C GLU A 1018 -34.29 -14.55 17.59
N GLU A 1019 -34.46 -14.59 18.91
CA GLU A 1019 -35.65 -14.02 19.60
C GLU A 1019 -35.77 -12.51 19.36
N GLU A 1020 -36.79 -12.10 18.59
CA GLU A 1020 -37.08 -10.67 18.35
C GLU A 1020 -37.68 -10.01 19.61
N GLU A 1021 -37.09 -8.90 20.05
CA GLU A 1021 -37.39 -8.31 21.36
C GLU A 1021 -38.81 -7.71 21.43
N MET A 1022 -39.59 -8.07 22.46
CA MET A 1022 -41.03 -7.78 22.54
C MET A 1022 -41.37 -6.69 23.58
N VAL A 1023 -42.20 -5.71 23.19
CA VAL A 1023 -42.65 -4.56 24.00
C VAL A 1023 -44.16 -4.60 24.24
N SER A 1024 -44.62 -4.17 25.43
CA SER A 1024 -46.06 -4.03 25.71
C SER A 1024 -46.62 -2.68 25.27
N VAL A 1025 -47.69 -2.70 24.47
CA VAL A 1025 -48.51 -1.55 24.07
C VAL A 1025 -49.94 -1.78 24.57
N ALA A 1026 -50.40 -0.94 25.50
CA ALA A 1026 -51.76 -0.99 26.04
C ALA A 1026 -52.19 -2.39 26.54
N GLY A 1027 -51.24 -3.13 27.13
CA GLY A 1027 -51.43 -4.50 27.62
C GLY A 1027 -51.33 -5.62 26.57
N LYS A 1028 -50.73 -5.38 25.40
CA LYS A 1028 -50.41 -6.39 24.38
C LYS A 1028 -48.92 -6.38 24.03
N MET A 1029 -48.30 -7.55 23.95
CA MET A 1029 -46.93 -7.67 23.44
C MET A 1029 -46.90 -7.50 21.91
N VAL A 1030 -45.91 -6.76 21.41
CA VAL A 1030 -45.66 -6.44 19.99
C VAL A 1030 -44.13 -6.45 19.77
N PRO A 1031 -43.61 -6.92 18.62
CA PRO A 1031 -42.16 -6.83 18.33
C PRO A 1031 -41.67 -5.38 18.30
N LEU A 1032 -40.46 -5.12 18.79
CA LEU A 1032 -39.84 -3.79 18.84
C LEU A 1032 -39.81 -3.13 17.45
N SER A 1033 -39.60 -3.92 16.40
CA SER A 1033 -39.59 -3.53 15.00
C SER A 1033 -40.94 -3.00 14.46
N GLU A 1034 -42.06 -3.40 15.07
CA GLU A 1034 -43.42 -3.00 14.68
C GLU A 1034 -43.97 -1.81 15.50
N VAL A 1035 -43.22 -1.29 16.49
CA VAL A 1035 -43.71 -0.22 17.38
C VAL A 1035 -43.76 1.14 16.67
N THR A 1036 -44.97 1.55 16.27
CA THR A 1036 -45.20 2.86 15.62
C THR A 1036 -45.34 4.01 16.63
N SER A 1037 -45.10 5.25 16.19
CA SER A 1037 -45.24 6.46 17.00
C SER A 1037 -46.67 6.71 17.52
N GLU A 1038 -47.69 6.18 16.83
CA GLU A 1038 -49.09 6.23 17.28
C GLU A 1038 -49.33 5.22 18.42
N MET A 1039 -48.75 4.02 18.34
CA MET A 1039 -48.80 2.99 19.39
C MET A 1039 -48.08 3.45 20.67
N VAL A 1040 -46.97 4.18 20.55
CA VAL A 1040 -46.26 4.82 21.68
C VAL A 1040 -47.12 5.88 22.40
N ALA A 1041 -48.12 6.45 21.73
CA ALA A 1041 -49.08 7.37 22.36
C ALA A 1041 -50.18 6.64 23.15
N GLU A 1042 -50.50 5.39 22.80
CA GLU A 1042 -51.50 4.56 23.48
C GLU A 1042 -50.93 3.77 24.68
N MET A 1043 -49.61 3.57 24.74
CA MET A 1043 -48.91 3.01 25.90
C MET A 1043 -49.28 3.70 27.22
N THR A 1044 -49.29 2.96 28.32
CA THR A 1044 -49.29 3.52 29.68
C THR A 1044 -47.96 4.24 30.00
N GLU A 1045 -47.86 4.83 31.20
CA GLU A 1045 -46.63 5.51 31.66
C GLU A 1045 -45.50 4.49 31.93
N GLU A 1046 -45.82 3.38 32.63
CA GLU A 1046 -44.88 2.28 32.88
C GLU A 1046 -44.44 1.53 31.60
N GLU A 1047 -45.34 1.38 30.61
CA GLU A 1047 -44.98 0.82 29.29
C GLU A 1047 -44.04 1.73 28.51
N ARG A 1048 -44.24 3.06 28.58
CA ARG A 1048 -43.34 4.03 27.93
C ARG A 1048 -41.96 4.07 28.57
N ASP A 1049 -41.88 4.00 29.89
CA ASP A 1049 -40.58 3.95 30.57
C ASP A 1049 -39.81 2.67 30.22
N ARG A 1050 -40.50 1.53 30.08
CA ARG A 1050 -39.89 0.27 29.58
C ARG A 1050 -39.46 0.38 28.11
N TYR A 1051 -40.32 0.87 27.23
CA TYR A 1051 -39.98 1.08 25.82
C TYR A 1051 -38.79 2.03 25.65
N ALA A 1052 -38.73 3.10 26.44
CA ALA A 1052 -37.61 4.05 26.44
C ALA A 1052 -36.30 3.43 26.97
N ALA A 1053 -36.36 2.48 27.90
CA ALA A 1053 -35.19 1.73 28.35
C ALA A 1053 -34.67 0.78 27.26
N ILE A 1054 -35.56 -0.04 26.68
CA ILE A 1054 -35.23 -1.00 25.61
C ILE A 1054 -34.67 -0.26 24.37
N MET A 1055 -35.28 0.86 23.99
CA MET A 1055 -34.78 1.73 22.92
C MET A 1055 -33.46 2.45 23.26
N GLN A 1056 -33.11 2.62 24.54
CA GLN A 1056 -31.79 3.12 24.93
C GLN A 1056 -30.73 2.02 24.86
N GLU A 1057 -31.05 0.79 25.27
CA GLU A 1057 -30.11 -0.34 25.19
C GLU A 1057 -29.81 -0.70 23.72
N ASN A 1058 -30.83 -0.71 22.85
CA ASN A 1058 -30.69 -0.85 21.38
C ASN A 1058 -30.08 0.39 20.67
N LEU A 1059 -29.72 1.45 21.39
CA LEU A 1059 -28.96 2.61 20.86
C LEU A 1059 -27.49 2.63 21.30
N TYR A 1060 -27.04 1.60 22.04
CA TYR A 1060 -25.65 1.44 22.48
C TYR A 1060 -24.90 0.25 21.85
N TYR A 1061 -25.58 -0.52 20.99
CA TYR A 1061 -25.00 -1.51 20.07
C TYR A 1061 -24.97 -0.97 18.63
#